data_AF-A0A8F5BMH8-F1
#
_entry.id   AF-A0A8F5BMH8-F1
#
_cell.length_a   1.000
_cell.length_b   1.000
_cell.length_c   1.000
_cell.angle_alpha   90.00
_cell.angle_beta   90.00
_cell.angle_gamma   90.00
#
_symmetry.space_group_name_H-M   'P 1'
#
loop_
_entity.id
_entity.type
_entity.pdbx_description
1 polymer ?
#
loop_
_entity_poly.entity_id
_entity_poly.type
_entity_poly.pdbx_seq_one_letter_code
_entity_poly.pdbx_strand_id
1 'polypeptide(L)'
;MILIYSTTEESSVGKTLKKFYIKTKNMEWRVIIITILLIISLIPLTSVYHSNAKPLPLSPLNSNDPGITFYDEQIFMALNAYPVSTNLIAYVKVISQTSDSGYGPAYLLNAITNNDWWYQIGVAYNWPYTNGSFDPGFHMIYMVWNSSGDSVIGPVLLSFNGNVNNGDEIMLEIEISNGNIVLSAYDNSTGAKAVATVNANGASSIVTDLNFLHGYITGLMTEWYHLRAYFGGELGVVYRLQYLTTSFTLGINEMYLTSPPQSIASNEVAYSVSNNYTFYDLSYIGAYAASNGYYFITGDLYPIFLNYKVIGGSFNIPINVTYFYDSFKETVRLPSLIFVDSNSNISLPSMVLNGLSRIVSLNSTPILANRSGNLTVYYQLQYFININVPVNASINGIYTTLSSGWYNASIKVAISPFTYYPNSSRIMVFSYPTSQFTLNNPINLTVTYILQYYVHVNSLIPLFGSINGTNSTIFSGWYNQNTIIQIYNITFYQSNETRAIITKILPANKILVNMSYTITVDELVQYYIAVKSQIPIYALINGSNNTLTSNWYNRGTTINVENITYYGPNNEYRDIIIAILPSKNITVENPVTISIITVKQYPLTVYSKVPVYALVNGTNETLQKYSWFNTGSRIQIENITYYINSTARLLMEKVLPYSNFTLLQPINITIITLPQYFLNVSSNYPVYIFFNGKNATLSNGWYNNGTEIELYPTWYINQTERQHLVSISLNGKSTSVAVIIINEPISLKLQYVLQYYIDLISNIPIKALINSTLVTFSPGWYNTGTPISFVNMSYYVSNNTRYVILSIVPFNFTVNRSITVKVTTIKEYLVTVNTPVLITILNRTVNTSEIWVPAGQIISISKYVNISNNVRIFYNTTSYLINVTQPTNINVKPVKEYLVTINGSSEWLPSGSVITLTHSIPIYEQGKWIGTYNVTNGMTITVNEPITETLVKTVNGTFIGGIVIVIAIVILGILLLTIRRSRPKF
;
A
#
# COMPACT_ATOMS: atom_id res chain seq x y z
N MET A 1 -3.46 52.46 45.07
CA MET A 1 -3.31 52.63 46.52
C MET A 1 -4.39 51.75 47.15
N ILE A 2 -4.17 50.65 47.84
CA ILE A 2 -3.04 49.92 48.45
C ILE A 2 -3.52 48.44 48.41
N LEU A 3 -2.78 47.51 47.77
CA LEU A 3 -1.80 46.60 48.41
C LEU A 3 -2.55 45.51 49.23
N ILE A 4 -2.43 44.19 49.01
CA ILE A 4 -1.24 43.29 49.00
C ILE A 4 -1.73 41.95 48.37
N TYR A 5 -1.15 41.45 47.26
CA TYR A 5 -0.06 40.44 47.19
C TYR A 5 -0.41 39.11 47.92
N SER A 6 -0.16 37.90 47.40
CA SER A 6 0.98 37.46 46.61
C SER A 6 0.74 36.09 45.93
N THR A 7 1.46 35.86 44.81
CA THR A 7 2.22 34.64 44.42
C THR A 7 1.47 33.32 44.20
N THR A 8 1.72 32.45 43.21
CA THR A 8 2.72 32.32 42.11
C THR A 8 2.34 31.07 41.31
N GLU A 9 2.66 31.09 40.01
CA GLU A 9 3.21 29.98 39.19
C GLU A 9 2.46 28.67 38.90
N GLU A 10 2.32 28.46 37.58
CA GLU A 10 2.71 27.28 36.79
C GLU A 10 1.90 25.97 36.75
N SER A 11 1.88 25.46 35.50
CA SER A 11 1.73 24.08 35.05
C SER A 11 0.31 23.55 34.75
N SER A 12 -0.02 23.65 33.46
CA SER A 12 -0.22 22.53 32.52
C SER A 12 -0.94 21.23 32.95
N VAL A 13 -1.64 20.69 31.95
CA VAL A 13 -2.06 19.30 31.74
C VAL A 13 -3.39 18.87 32.36
N GLY A 14 -4.33 18.45 31.52
CA GLY A 14 -5.48 17.68 31.99
C GLY A 14 -6.55 17.44 30.94
N LYS A 15 -6.39 16.38 30.16
CA LYS A 15 -7.32 15.87 29.14
C LYS A 15 -8.74 15.64 29.67
N THR A 16 -9.68 16.05 28.83
CA THR A 16 -10.94 15.39 28.45
C THR A 16 -11.21 13.99 29.02
N LEU A 17 -12.42 13.74 29.57
CA LEU A 17 -13.24 12.56 29.26
C LEU A 17 -14.66 12.60 29.89
N LYS A 18 -15.65 12.61 28.99
CA LYS A 18 -16.93 11.86 28.96
C LYS A 18 -17.99 11.94 30.09
N LYS A 19 -19.19 12.27 29.58
CA LYS A 19 -20.54 11.67 29.77
C LYS A 19 -21.48 12.20 30.87
N PHE A 20 -22.49 12.95 30.38
CA PHE A 20 -23.94 12.75 30.52
C PHE A 20 -24.52 12.30 31.89
N TYR A 21 -25.41 13.10 32.48
CA TYR A 21 -26.87 12.88 32.41
C TYR A 21 -27.68 14.07 32.96
N ILE A 22 -28.83 14.32 32.34
CA ILE A 22 -29.88 15.27 32.71
C ILE A 22 -30.82 14.59 33.73
N LYS A 23 -31.27 15.31 34.77
CA LYS A 23 -32.69 15.27 35.20
C LYS A 23 -33.10 16.44 36.08
N THR A 24 -34.32 16.86 35.81
CA THR A 24 -35.11 18.02 36.21
C THR A 24 -35.79 17.85 37.58
N LYS A 25 -36.13 18.96 38.26
CA LYS A 25 -37.52 19.40 38.55
C LYS A 25 -37.59 20.48 39.66
N ASN A 26 -38.50 21.44 39.42
CA ASN A 26 -39.32 22.20 40.38
C ASN A 26 -38.57 23.18 41.32
N MET A 27 -39.06 24.35 41.71
CA MET A 27 -40.43 24.84 41.81
C MET A 27 -40.44 26.38 41.97
N GLU A 28 -41.63 26.91 41.80
CA GLU A 28 -42.08 28.30 41.67
C GLU A 28 -42.03 29.21 42.93
N TRP A 29 -41.86 30.52 42.64
CA TRP A 29 -42.55 31.71 43.19
C TRP A 29 -42.53 32.06 44.71
N ARG A 30 -42.20 33.33 45.01
CA ARG A 30 -43.05 34.41 45.65
C ARG A 30 -42.38 35.27 46.74
N VAL A 31 -42.71 36.58 46.68
CA VAL A 31 -42.85 37.60 47.78
C VAL A 31 -41.56 38.33 48.20
N ILE A 32 -41.34 39.63 47.89
CA ILE A 32 -41.94 40.91 48.37
C ILE A 32 -41.76 41.16 49.88
N ILE A 33 -41.10 42.27 50.26
CA ILE A 33 -41.24 42.92 51.58
C ILE A 33 -40.91 44.43 51.53
N ILE A 34 -39.88 44.91 52.23
CA ILE A 34 -39.53 46.33 52.50
C ILE A 34 -37.99 46.44 52.49
N THR A 35 -37.26 47.50 52.07
CA THR A 35 -37.51 48.96 51.94
C THR A 35 -37.38 49.72 53.28
N ILE A 36 -37.10 51.04 53.26
CA ILE A 36 -36.57 51.83 54.41
C ILE A 36 -35.09 51.43 54.72
N LEU A 37 -34.22 52.19 55.42
CA LEU A 37 -34.36 53.38 56.28
C LEU A 37 -33.41 54.55 55.88
N LEU A 38 -32.38 54.29 55.06
CA LEU A 38 -31.19 55.13 54.77
C LEU A 38 -31.33 56.63 54.38
N ILE A 39 -31.65 57.50 55.33
CA ILE A 39 -31.20 58.90 55.46
C ILE A 39 -31.75 59.97 54.48
N ILE A 40 -31.14 61.16 54.52
CA ILE A 40 -31.70 62.53 54.51
C ILE A 40 -30.55 63.44 53.99
N SER A 41 -30.66 64.50 53.18
CA SER A 41 -31.69 65.47 52.74
C SER A 41 -31.10 66.24 51.52
N LEU A 42 -31.83 66.84 50.55
CA LEU A 42 -32.73 68.00 50.66
C LEU A 42 -33.46 68.25 49.32
N ILE A 43 -34.65 68.85 49.43
CA ILE A 43 -35.77 69.02 48.47
C ILE A 43 -35.74 70.42 47.80
N PRO A 44 -36.49 70.67 46.70
CA PRO A 44 -37.60 71.63 46.82
C PRO A 44 -38.93 71.16 46.19
N LEU A 45 -40.03 71.71 46.72
CA LEU A 45 -41.44 71.36 46.51
C LEU A 45 -42.06 71.91 45.21
N THR A 46 -43.08 71.21 44.70
CA THR A 46 -44.15 71.75 43.86
C THR A 46 -45.35 72.17 44.72
N SER A 47 -46.19 73.05 44.18
CA SER A 47 -47.59 73.21 44.57
C SER A 47 -48.41 71.96 44.19
N VAL A 48 -49.72 71.98 44.50
CA VAL A 48 -50.68 70.91 44.20
C VAL A 48 -51.92 71.52 43.55
N TYR A 49 -52.38 70.93 42.45
CA TYR A 49 -53.68 71.24 41.84
C TYR A 49 -54.72 70.19 42.25
N HIS A 50 -55.88 70.70 42.67
CA HIS A 50 -57.09 69.95 43.03
C HIS A 50 -57.87 69.48 41.79
N SER A 51 -58.62 68.41 42.00
CA SER A 51 -59.49 67.72 41.04
C SER A 51 -60.74 68.51 40.61
N ASN A 52 -61.04 68.42 39.30
CA ASN A 52 -62.32 68.55 38.59
C ASN A 52 -63.59 68.87 39.42
N ALA A 53 -64.19 70.03 39.15
CA ALA A 53 -65.64 70.23 39.24
C ALA A 53 -66.20 70.44 37.82
N LYS A 54 -67.23 69.66 37.49
CA LYS A 54 -67.92 69.59 36.20
C LYS A 54 -68.72 70.89 35.94
N PRO A 55 -68.93 71.30 34.68
CA PRO A 55 -69.65 72.53 34.36
C PRO A 55 -71.12 72.46 34.79
N LEU A 56 -71.67 73.58 35.25
CA LEU A 56 -73.12 73.75 35.38
C LEU A 56 -73.77 73.66 33.99
N PRO A 57 -74.88 72.92 33.82
CA PRO A 57 -75.59 72.88 32.55
C PRO A 57 -76.17 74.28 32.27
N LEU A 58 -75.80 74.84 31.12
CA LEU A 58 -76.48 75.99 30.51
C LEU A 58 -77.98 75.69 30.46
N SER A 59 -78.73 76.36 31.33
CA SER A 59 -80.18 76.40 31.22
C SER A 59 -80.53 77.20 29.96
N PRO A 60 -81.53 76.79 29.18
CA PRO A 60 -81.86 77.46 27.93
C PRO A 60 -82.28 78.90 28.20
N LEU A 61 -81.67 79.83 27.47
CA LEU A 61 -82.10 81.22 27.35
C LEU A 61 -83.61 81.27 27.12
N ASN A 62 -84.30 81.95 28.02
CA ASN A 62 -85.73 82.22 27.91
C ASN A 62 -85.92 83.18 26.73
N SER A 63 -86.71 82.80 25.73
CA SER A 63 -86.87 83.52 24.46
C SER A 63 -87.60 84.86 24.56
N ASN A 64 -87.88 85.33 25.78
CA ASN A 64 -88.70 86.50 26.06
C ASN A 64 -87.92 87.64 26.72
N ASP A 65 -86.59 87.58 26.77
CA ASP A 65 -85.79 88.75 27.14
C ASP A 65 -85.54 89.62 25.89
N PRO A 66 -86.11 90.83 25.80
CA PRO A 66 -86.15 91.63 24.57
C PRO A 66 -84.91 92.52 24.38
N GLY A 67 -83.86 92.32 25.19
CA GLY A 67 -82.55 92.95 25.00
C GLY A 67 -81.52 91.87 24.71
N ILE A 68 -80.57 92.15 23.82
CA ILE A 68 -79.39 91.32 23.68
C ILE A 68 -78.67 91.34 25.03
N THR A 69 -78.83 90.26 25.81
CA THR A 69 -78.08 90.09 27.06
C THR A 69 -76.64 89.75 26.69
N PHE A 70 -75.73 90.66 26.99
CA PHE A 70 -74.31 90.44 26.78
C PHE A 70 -73.74 89.57 27.91
N TYR A 71 -72.81 88.73 27.52
CA TYR A 71 -71.77 88.25 28.40
C TYR A 71 -70.64 89.27 28.37
N ASP A 72 -70.08 89.58 29.52
CA ASP A 72 -69.00 90.53 29.74
C ASP A 72 -67.76 89.79 30.20
N GLU A 73 -66.82 89.62 29.29
CA GLU A 73 -65.51 89.05 29.59
C GLU A 73 -64.54 90.16 29.98
N GLN A 74 -63.98 90.06 31.18
CA GLN A 74 -63.01 91.00 31.71
C GLN A 74 -61.72 90.25 32.07
N ILE A 75 -60.68 90.52 31.30
CA ILE A 75 -59.31 90.07 31.58
C ILE A 75 -58.53 91.26 32.07
N PHE A 76 -58.14 91.26 33.34
CA PHE A 76 -57.58 92.46 33.96
C PHE A 76 -56.36 92.21 34.82
N MET A 77 -55.64 93.30 35.08
CA MET A 77 -54.61 93.40 36.08
C MET A 77 -54.90 94.58 37.00
N ALA A 78 -55.26 94.29 38.25
CA ALA A 78 -55.38 95.29 39.30
C ALA A 78 -54.01 95.59 39.90
N LEU A 79 -53.68 96.86 40.01
CA LEU A 79 -52.44 97.34 40.61
C LEU A 79 -52.61 97.39 42.12
N ASN A 80 -51.90 96.52 42.83
CA ASN A 80 -51.98 96.42 44.29
C ASN A 80 -50.99 97.38 44.98
N ALA A 81 -49.83 97.60 44.36
CA ALA A 81 -48.79 98.50 44.88
C ALA A 81 -47.96 99.12 43.74
N TYR A 82 -48.53 100.15 43.12
CA TYR A 82 -47.95 100.93 42.02
C TYR A 82 -47.79 102.40 42.41
N PRO A 83 -46.72 103.09 41.98
CA PRO A 83 -46.56 104.52 42.25
C PRO A 83 -47.57 105.35 41.42
N VAL A 84 -48.77 105.51 41.97
CA VAL A 84 -49.78 106.46 41.48
C VAL A 84 -49.82 107.73 42.34
N SER A 85 -50.11 108.87 41.73
CA SER A 85 -50.33 110.14 42.42
C SER A 85 -51.43 110.91 41.70
N THR A 86 -51.11 111.95 40.94
CA THR A 86 -52.11 112.68 40.14
C THR A 86 -52.33 112.07 38.77
N ASN A 87 -51.45 111.19 38.29
CA ASN A 87 -51.63 110.55 36.99
C ASN A 87 -51.38 109.03 37.01
N LEU A 88 -51.97 108.35 36.03
CA LEU A 88 -51.73 106.96 35.71
C LEU A 88 -51.62 106.85 34.20
N ILE A 89 -50.47 106.32 33.74
CA ILE A 89 -50.16 106.14 32.32
C ILE A 89 -49.90 104.67 32.04
N ALA A 90 -50.51 104.18 30.96
CA ALA A 90 -50.21 102.89 30.38
C ALA A 90 -50.13 103.01 28.86
N TYR A 91 -49.38 102.12 28.24
CA TYR A 91 -49.32 101.97 26.80
C TYR A 91 -49.99 100.65 26.44
N VAL A 92 -50.78 100.61 25.40
CA VAL A 92 -51.40 99.38 24.91
C VAL A 92 -51.21 99.25 23.41
N LYS A 93 -50.74 98.10 22.97
CA LYS A 93 -50.71 97.75 21.54
C LYS A 93 -52.12 97.33 21.13
N VAL A 94 -52.88 98.22 20.49
CA VAL A 94 -54.28 97.96 20.17
C VAL A 94 -54.40 96.98 19.01
N ILE A 95 -55.19 95.92 19.19
CA ILE A 95 -55.40 94.90 18.16
C ILE A 95 -56.81 95.00 17.61
N SER A 96 -56.98 94.99 16.29
CA SER A 96 -58.29 94.90 15.64
C SER A 96 -58.72 93.44 15.67
N GLN A 97 -59.67 93.10 16.53
CA GLN A 97 -60.20 91.75 16.67
C GLN A 97 -61.71 91.79 16.89
N THR A 98 -62.43 90.80 16.36
CA THR A 98 -63.90 90.70 16.46
C THR A 98 -64.32 89.29 16.79
N SER A 99 -65.36 89.15 17.59
CA SER A 99 -66.02 87.87 17.83
C SER A 99 -66.86 87.46 16.62
N ASP A 100 -67.45 86.27 16.66
CA ASP A 100 -68.40 85.80 15.63
C ASP A 100 -69.57 86.78 15.39
N SER A 101 -69.85 87.67 16.36
CA SER A 101 -70.92 88.67 16.28
C SER A 101 -70.46 90.02 15.69
N GLY A 102 -69.17 90.14 15.35
CA GLY A 102 -68.56 91.38 14.84
C GLY A 102 -68.13 92.36 15.92
N TYR A 103 -68.49 92.13 17.19
CA TYR A 103 -68.11 92.97 18.32
C TYR A 103 -66.63 92.78 18.65
N GLY A 104 -65.91 93.86 18.89
CA GLY A 104 -64.53 93.82 19.37
C GLY A 104 -64.40 94.31 20.81
N PRO A 105 -63.19 94.17 21.38
CA PRO A 105 -62.92 94.50 22.77
C PRO A 105 -62.65 96.00 22.98
N ALA A 106 -62.69 96.41 24.24
CA ALA A 106 -62.11 97.64 24.74
C ALA A 106 -60.81 97.35 25.51
N TYR A 107 -59.77 98.11 25.17
CA TYR A 107 -58.48 98.08 25.84
C TYR A 107 -58.38 99.24 26.81
N LEU A 108 -58.52 98.95 28.09
CA LEU A 108 -58.89 99.90 29.13
C LEU A 108 -57.77 100.12 30.14
N LEU A 109 -57.70 101.37 30.60
CA LEU A 109 -57.00 101.85 31.77
C LEU A 109 -58.05 102.35 32.76
N ASN A 110 -57.93 101.88 34.00
CA ASN A 110 -58.89 102.11 35.06
C ASN A 110 -58.20 102.79 36.25
N ALA A 111 -58.84 103.77 36.86
CA ALA A 111 -58.33 104.44 38.06
C ALA A 111 -59.46 104.70 39.06
N ILE A 112 -59.24 104.20 40.28
CA ILE A 112 -59.98 104.61 41.47
C ILE A 112 -59.23 105.80 42.08
N THR A 113 -59.99 106.81 42.52
CA THR A 113 -59.43 108.00 43.17
C THR A 113 -59.58 107.94 44.68
N ASN A 114 -58.90 108.83 45.40
CA ASN A 114 -58.96 108.91 46.86
C ASN A 114 -60.33 109.33 47.45
N ASN A 115 -61.32 109.61 46.59
CA ASN A 115 -62.71 109.83 46.96
C ASN A 115 -63.63 108.69 46.47
N ASP A 116 -63.07 107.52 46.13
CA ASP A 116 -63.77 106.32 45.68
C ASP A 116 -64.51 106.44 44.33
N TRP A 117 -64.22 107.47 43.54
CA TRP A 117 -64.71 107.57 42.16
C TRP A 117 -63.87 106.72 41.21
N TRP A 118 -64.52 106.05 40.26
CA TRP A 118 -63.89 105.19 39.26
C TRP A 118 -63.96 105.82 37.87
N TYR A 119 -62.80 105.96 37.24
CA TYR A 119 -62.64 106.52 35.90
C TYR A 119 -62.01 105.46 35.00
N GLN A 120 -62.65 105.22 33.86
CA GLN A 120 -62.19 104.26 32.86
C GLN A 120 -62.00 104.98 31.54
N ILE A 121 -60.86 104.73 30.90
CA ILE A 121 -60.49 105.23 29.58
C ILE A 121 -59.88 104.09 28.77
N GLY A 122 -60.05 104.08 27.47
CA GLY A 122 -59.38 103.10 26.64
C GLY A 122 -59.59 103.32 25.16
N VAL A 123 -59.24 102.31 24.39
CA VAL A 123 -59.53 102.23 22.96
C VAL A 123 -60.41 101.02 22.70
N ALA A 124 -61.59 101.23 22.15
CA ALA A 124 -62.48 100.15 21.72
C ALA A 124 -62.39 99.93 20.20
N TYR A 125 -62.49 98.68 19.78
CA TYR A 125 -62.64 98.30 18.38
C TYR A 125 -64.01 97.68 18.15
N ASN A 126 -64.80 98.18 17.20
CA ASN A 126 -66.13 97.61 16.91
C ASN A 126 -67.01 97.45 18.16
N TRP A 127 -67.11 98.50 18.99
CA TRP A 127 -67.81 98.43 20.28
C TRP A 127 -69.33 98.27 20.08
N PRO A 128 -70.00 97.32 20.76
CA PRO A 128 -71.42 97.06 20.55
C PRO A 128 -72.32 98.16 21.12
N TYR A 129 -73.44 98.38 20.43
CA TYR A 129 -74.58 99.13 20.91
C TYR A 129 -75.66 98.17 21.44
N THR A 130 -76.49 98.66 22.35
CA THR A 130 -77.59 97.90 22.96
C THR A 130 -78.67 97.44 21.97
N ASN A 131 -78.68 97.98 20.75
CA ASN A 131 -79.56 97.58 19.66
C ASN A 131 -79.00 96.42 18.79
N GLY A 132 -77.82 95.89 19.13
CA GLY A 132 -77.19 94.76 18.45
C GLY A 132 -76.25 95.11 17.30
N SER A 133 -76.14 96.38 16.91
CA SER A 133 -75.10 96.88 15.99
C SER A 133 -73.83 97.28 16.75
N PHE A 134 -72.78 97.76 16.08
CA PHE A 134 -71.54 98.23 16.70
C PHE A 134 -70.97 99.47 16.00
N ASP A 135 -70.11 100.21 16.67
CA ASP A 135 -69.39 101.36 16.10
C ASP A 135 -68.08 100.91 15.43
N PRO A 136 -67.98 100.92 14.08
CA PRO A 136 -66.86 100.30 13.39
C PRO A 136 -65.54 101.08 13.58
N GLY A 137 -64.45 100.34 13.76
CA GLY A 137 -63.10 100.88 13.87
C GLY A 137 -62.69 101.21 15.31
N PHE A 138 -61.54 101.87 15.43
CA PHE A 138 -60.97 102.28 16.72
C PHE A 138 -61.53 103.62 17.19
N HIS A 139 -62.07 103.66 18.40
CA HIS A 139 -62.52 104.87 19.07
C HIS A 139 -61.99 104.90 20.49
N MET A 140 -61.76 106.10 21.02
CA MET A 140 -61.50 106.24 22.45
C MET A 140 -62.82 106.00 23.20
N ILE A 141 -62.81 105.08 24.16
CA ILE A 141 -63.96 104.80 25.02
C ILE A 141 -63.70 105.30 26.43
N TYR A 142 -64.69 105.90 27.08
CA TYR A 142 -64.57 106.25 28.49
C TYR A 142 -65.88 106.21 29.24
N MET A 143 -65.75 106.03 30.56
CA MET A 143 -66.85 106.01 31.52
C MET A 143 -66.42 106.57 32.88
N VAL A 144 -67.41 106.98 33.69
CA VAL A 144 -67.22 107.43 35.07
C VAL A 144 -68.33 106.87 35.95
N TRP A 145 -67.93 106.31 37.10
CA TRP A 145 -68.84 105.86 38.15
C TRP A 145 -68.63 106.66 39.42
N ASN A 146 -69.72 106.92 40.12
CA ASN A 146 -69.68 107.60 41.41
C ASN A 146 -69.15 106.68 42.52
N SER A 147 -68.93 107.23 43.70
CA SER A 147 -68.46 106.47 44.87
C SER A 147 -69.43 105.41 45.41
N SER A 148 -70.67 105.37 44.91
CA SER A 148 -71.65 104.31 45.22
C SER A 148 -71.63 103.16 44.20
N GLY A 149 -70.87 103.29 43.11
CA GLY A 149 -70.80 102.30 42.03
C GLY A 149 -71.88 102.44 40.95
N ASP A 150 -72.58 103.57 40.89
CA ASP A 150 -73.49 103.83 39.78
C ASP A 150 -72.75 104.52 38.63
N SER A 151 -72.99 104.06 37.40
CA SER A 151 -72.49 104.75 36.19
C SER A 151 -73.16 106.11 36.10
N VAL A 152 -72.35 107.17 36.08
CA VAL A 152 -72.84 108.55 35.90
C VAL A 152 -72.51 109.11 34.52
N ILE A 153 -71.50 108.56 33.84
CA ILE A 153 -71.12 108.95 32.48
C ILE A 153 -70.77 107.69 31.68
N GLY A 154 -71.41 107.55 30.51
CA GLY A 154 -71.03 106.63 29.43
C GLY A 154 -71.77 105.28 29.40
N PRO A 155 -71.33 104.33 28.54
CA PRO A 155 -70.14 104.41 27.67
C PRO A 155 -70.19 105.55 26.66
N VAL A 156 -69.10 106.31 26.54
CA VAL A 156 -68.93 107.36 25.54
C VAL A 156 -67.82 106.96 24.57
N LEU A 157 -68.12 106.96 23.28
CA LEU A 157 -67.16 106.78 22.20
C LEU A 157 -66.77 108.14 21.61
N LEU A 158 -65.48 108.41 21.54
CA LEU A 158 -64.89 109.61 20.96
C LEU A 158 -63.95 109.21 19.82
N SER A 159 -64.20 109.76 18.63
CA SER A 159 -63.30 109.58 17.50
C SER A 159 -61.95 110.26 17.74
N PHE A 160 -60.88 109.61 17.30
CA PHE A 160 -59.56 110.23 17.26
C PHE A 160 -59.51 111.33 16.20
N ASN A 161 -58.68 112.34 16.41
CA ASN A 161 -58.42 113.39 15.42
C ASN A 161 -57.49 112.95 14.26
N GLY A 162 -57.21 111.64 14.17
CA GLY A 162 -56.37 110.98 13.17
C GLY A 162 -56.67 109.48 13.15
N ASN A 163 -55.96 108.72 12.30
CA ASN A 163 -56.17 107.28 12.19
C ASN A 163 -55.40 106.53 13.28
N VAL A 164 -56.06 105.55 13.89
CA VAL A 164 -55.43 104.52 14.71
C VAL A 164 -55.44 103.22 13.91
N ASN A 165 -54.28 102.57 13.74
CA ASN A 165 -54.18 101.31 12.99
C ASN A 165 -54.03 100.10 13.91
N ASN A 166 -54.32 98.92 13.36
CA ASN A 166 -54.06 97.66 14.04
C ASN A 166 -52.57 97.54 14.39
N GLY A 167 -52.28 97.24 15.65
CA GLY A 167 -50.95 97.05 16.18
C GLY A 167 -50.23 98.34 16.60
N ASP A 168 -50.86 99.51 16.50
CA ASP A 168 -50.30 100.76 17.02
C ASP A 168 -50.25 100.75 18.56
N GLU A 169 -49.20 101.36 19.13
CA GLU A 169 -49.06 101.51 20.57
C GLU A 169 -49.69 102.83 21.02
N ILE A 170 -50.78 102.73 21.78
CA ILE A 170 -51.56 103.86 22.26
C ILE A 170 -51.22 104.13 23.73
N MET A 171 -50.80 105.35 24.03
CA MET A 171 -50.71 105.85 25.39
C MET A 171 -52.10 106.20 25.91
N LEU A 172 -52.52 105.54 26.98
CA LEU A 172 -53.69 105.86 27.79
C LEU A 172 -53.24 106.61 29.04
N GLU A 173 -53.88 107.72 29.34
CA GLU A 173 -53.58 108.52 30.53
C GLU A 173 -54.86 108.96 31.23
N ILE A 174 -54.85 108.80 32.55
CA ILE A 174 -55.81 109.42 33.47
C ILE A 174 -55.00 110.41 34.32
N GLU A 175 -55.24 111.71 34.16
CA GLU A 175 -54.55 112.77 34.89
C GLU A 175 -55.53 113.65 35.67
N ILE A 176 -55.31 113.82 36.98
CA ILE A 176 -55.96 114.81 37.82
C ILE A 176 -55.23 116.15 37.63
N SER A 177 -55.90 117.11 36.99
CA SER A 177 -55.37 118.44 36.72
C SER A 177 -56.44 119.53 36.91
N ASN A 178 -56.13 120.53 37.73
CA ASN A 178 -56.98 121.70 37.97
C ASN A 178 -58.44 121.37 38.38
N GLY A 179 -58.63 120.35 39.23
CA GLY A 179 -59.96 119.92 39.70
C GLY A 179 -60.74 119.05 38.71
N ASN A 180 -60.12 118.68 37.61
CA ASN A 180 -60.68 117.78 36.60
C ASN A 180 -59.83 116.52 36.44
N ILE A 181 -60.43 115.49 35.85
CA ILE A 181 -59.77 114.31 35.33
C ILE A 181 -59.69 114.48 33.82
N VAL A 182 -58.47 114.47 33.29
CA VAL A 182 -58.17 114.46 31.86
C VAL A 182 -57.93 113.01 31.46
N LEU A 183 -58.80 112.50 30.60
CA LEU A 183 -58.70 111.15 30.03
C LEU A 183 -58.17 111.29 28.61
N SER A 184 -56.99 110.77 28.33
CA SER A 184 -56.34 110.89 27.02
C SER A 184 -56.00 109.55 26.43
N ALA A 185 -56.25 109.40 25.13
CA ALA A 185 -55.68 108.35 24.30
C ALA A 185 -54.82 109.00 23.20
N TYR A 186 -53.56 108.61 23.10
CA TYR A 186 -52.60 109.14 22.13
C TYR A 186 -51.86 108.02 21.42
N ASP A 187 -52.01 107.96 20.10
CA ASP A 187 -51.26 107.06 19.24
C ASP A 187 -49.85 107.59 19.01
N ASN A 188 -48.85 106.90 19.55
CA ASN A 188 -47.44 107.29 19.41
C ASN A 188 -46.92 107.09 17.97
N SER A 189 -47.53 106.19 17.19
CA SER A 189 -47.12 105.87 15.82
C SER A 189 -47.61 106.92 14.84
N THR A 190 -48.89 107.30 14.94
CA THR A 190 -49.56 108.16 13.95
C THR A 190 -49.73 109.61 14.43
N GLY A 191 -49.63 109.85 15.74
CA GLY A 191 -49.93 111.13 16.39
C GLY A 191 -51.42 111.38 16.61
N ALA A 192 -52.31 110.43 16.30
CA ALA A 192 -53.75 110.55 16.53
C ALA A 192 -54.06 110.69 18.03
N LYS A 193 -54.99 111.58 18.39
CA LYS A 193 -55.35 111.88 19.78
C LYS A 193 -56.86 112.00 19.96
N ALA A 194 -57.35 111.50 21.08
CA ALA A 194 -58.66 111.81 21.64
C ALA A 194 -58.49 112.19 23.12
N VAL A 195 -59.26 113.17 23.60
CA VAL A 195 -59.21 113.65 24.98
C VAL A 195 -60.61 113.96 25.48
N ALA A 196 -60.91 113.52 26.69
CA ALA A 196 -62.08 113.94 27.46
C ALA A 196 -61.63 114.62 28.75
N THR A 197 -62.43 115.58 29.23
CA THR A 197 -62.21 116.22 30.53
C THR A 197 -63.50 116.13 31.32
N VAL A 198 -63.43 115.44 32.46
CA VAL A 198 -64.55 115.23 33.38
C VAL A 198 -64.18 115.78 34.76
N ASN A 199 -65.16 116.05 35.63
CA ASN A 199 -64.87 116.59 36.95
C ASN A 199 -64.10 115.55 37.80
N ALA A 200 -63.13 115.97 38.63
CA ALA A 200 -62.43 115.06 39.55
C ALA A 200 -63.27 114.71 40.79
N ASN A 201 -64.41 115.37 40.98
CA ASN A 201 -65.32 115.21 42.12
C ASN A 201 -64.58 115.37 43.47
N GLY A 202 -63.70 116.38 43.52
CA GLY A 202 -62.88 116.68 44.68
C GLY A 202 -61.69 115.75 44.91
N ALA A 203 -61.47 114.76 44.05
CA ALA A 203 -60.31 113.89 44.15
C ALA A 203 -59.01 114.65 43.85
N SER A 204 -57.95 114.28 44.58
CA SER A 204 -56.61 114.86 44.44
C SER A 204 -55.55 113.83 44.05
N SER A 205 -55.85 112.53 44.16
CA SER A 205 -54.93 111.46 43.78
C SER A 205 -55.67 110.20 43.33
N ILE A 206 -55.03 109.42 42.47
CA ILE A 206 -55.36 108.05 42.13
C ILE A 206 -54.82 107.14 43.25
N VAL A 207 -55.57 106.09 43.58
CA VAL A 207 -55.21 105.11 44.61
C VAL A 207 -55.16 103.70 44.02
N THR A 208 -54.31 102.85 44.57
CA THR A 208 -54.34 101.41 44.33
C THR A 208 -55.13 100.75 45.46
N ASP A 209 -56.29 100.18 45.17
CA ASP A 209 -57.11 99.47 46.18
C ASP A 209 -56.94 97.95 46.05
N LEU A 210 -56.90 97.26 47.19
CA LEU A 210 -56.76 95.81 47.31
C LEU A 210 -58.11 95.08 47.45
N ASN A 211 -59.20 95.80 47.75
CA ASN A 211 -60.48 95.19 48.13
C ASN A 211 -61.52 95.16 47.01
N PHE A 212 -61.16 95.54 45.77
CA PHE A 212 -62.08 95.60 44.64
C PHE A 212 -63.39 96.31 45.01
N LEU A 213 -63.31 97.55 45.53
CA LEU A 213 -64.50 98.30 45.96
C LEU A 213 -65.55 98.29 44.83
N HIS A 214 -66.68 97.63 45.06
CA HIS A 214 -67.77 97.38 44.09
C HIS A 214 -67.37 96.63 42.80
N GLY A 215 -66.27 95.87 42.82
CA GLY A 215 -65.73 95.14 41.66
C GLY A 215 -64.79 95.98 40.78
N TYR A 216 -64.47 97.22 41.17
CA TYR A 216 -63.62 98.11 40.40
C TYR A 216 -62.14 97.94 40.69
N ILE A 217 -61.30 98.30 39.71
CA ILE A 217 -59.85 98.23 39.81
C ILE A 217 -59.19 99.56 39.45
N THR A 218 -58.05 99.83 40.07
CA THR A 218 -57.02 100.67 39.44
C THR A 218 -56.07 99.75 38.70
N GLY A 219 -56.00 99.86 37.38
CA GLY A 219 -55.20 98.95 36.59
C GLY A 219 -55.65 98.81 35.14
N LEU A 220 -55.28 97.70 34.52
CA LEU A 220 -55.43 97.47 33.09
C LEU A 220 -56.50 96.41 32.84
N MET A 221 -57.26 96.53 31.76
CA MET A 221 -58.32 95.58 31.44
C MET A 221 -58.51 95.45 29.93
N THR A 222 -58.71 94.24 29.46
CA THR A 222 -59.37 93.96 28.18
C THR A 222 -60.79 93.54 28.52
N GLU A 223 -61.77 94.30 28.04
CA GLU A 223 -63.19 94.02 28.24
C GLU A 223 -63.84 93.69 26.91
N TRP A 224 -64.63 92.62 26.86
CA TRP A 224 -65.23 92.16 25.62
C TRP A 224 -66.62 91.58 25.79
N TYR A 225 -67.58 92.28 25.19
CA TYR A 225 -68.96 91.80 25.14
C TYR A 225 -69.21 90.74 24.07
N HIS A 226 -69.95 89.70 24.47
CA HIS A 226 -70.32 88.56 23.65
C HIS A 226 -71.81 88.23 23.76
N LEU A 227 -72.37 87.62 22.70
CA LEU A 227 -73.76 87.12 22.71
C LEU A 227 -73.95 85.81 23.49
N ARG A 228 -72.84 85.13 23.81
CA ARG A 228 -72.77 83.86 24.52
C ARG A 228 -71.53 83.87 25.39
N ALA A 229 -71.51 83.00 26.40
CA ALA A 229 -70.33 82.86 27.24
C ALA A 229 -69.08 82.64 26.37
N TYR A 230 -68.08 83.49 26.56
CA TYR A 230 -66.84 83.50 25.83
C TYR A 230 -65.69 83.21 26.79
N PHE A 231 -64.71 82.48 26.28
CA PHE A 231 -63.78 81.72 27.09
C PHE A 231 -62.49 81.56 26.29
N GLY A 232 -61.73 82.64 26.20
CA GLY A 232 -60.50 82.69 25.40
C GLY A 232 -60.73 82.84 23.91
N GLY A 233 -59.62 82.98 23.19
CA GLY A 233 -59.60 83.20 21.74
C GLY A 233 -59.34 84.66 21.36
N GLU A 234 -59.03 85.50 22.34
CA GLU A 234 -58.56 86.85 22.14
C GLU A 234 -57.15 86.82 21.55
N LEU A 235 -56.93 87.64 20.53
CA LEU A 235 -55.60 87.93 20.04
C LEU A 235 -54.79 88.61 21.14
N GLY A 236 -53.51 88.23 21.21
CA GLY A 236 -52.56 88.72 22.19
C GLY A 236 -52.41 90.23 22.19
N VAL A 237 -52.73 90.88 23.31
CA VAL A 237 -52.60 92.32 23.50
C VAL A 237 -51.57 92.58 24.56
N VAL A 238 -50.60 93.46 24.26
CA VAL A 238 -49.55 93.86 25.19
C VAL A 238 -49.85 95.25 25.71
N TYR A 239 -50.05 95.33 27.03
CA TYR A 239 -50.00 96.55 27.79
C TYR A 239 -48.63 96.72 28.45
N ARG A 240 -48.19 97.96 28.60
CA ARG A 240 -46.97 98.34 29.30
C ARG A 240 -47.26 99.51 30.23
N LEU A 241 -46.99 99.33 31.51
CA LEU A 241 -47.04 100.39 32.49
C LEU A 241 -45.82 101.32 32.35
N GLN A 242 -45.95 102.55 32.83
CA GLN A 242 -44.82 103.49 32.87
C GLN A 242 -43.73 103.07 33.86
N TYR A 243 -44.11 102.41 34.96
CA TYR A 243 -43.22 101.95 36.02
C TYR A 243 -43.44 100.47 36.33
N LEU A 244 -42.51 99.84 37.04
CA LEU A 244 -42.69 98.47 37.53
C LEU A 244 -43.55 98.52 38.80
N THR A 245 -44.66 97.78 38.83
CA THR A 245 -45.41 97.55 40.08
C THR A 245 -44.67 96.56 40.98
N THR A 246 -44.83 96.70 42.30
CA THR A 246 -44.27 95.74 43.27
C THR A 246 -45.24 94.59 43.57
N SER A 247 -46.54 94.77 43.31
CA SER A 247 -47.55 93.71 43.34
C SER A 247 -48.76 94.05 42.48
N PHE A 248 -49.44 93.03 41.98
CA PHE A 248 -50.67 93.15 41.18
C PHE A 248 -51.54 91.91 41.37
N THR A 249 -52.81 92.01 41.00
CA THR A 249 -53.74 90.87 40.91
C THR A 249 -54.13 90.68 39.46
N LEU A 250 -53.97 89.48 38.92
CA LEU A 250 -54.57 89.11 37.63
C LEU A 250 -55.97 88.58 37.88
N GLY A 251 -56.91 88.94 37.02
CA GLY A 251 -58.27 88.44 37.06
C GLY A 251 -58.79 88.08 35.68
N ILE A 252 -59.57 87.01 35.62
CA ILE A 252 -60.35 86.59 34.45
C ILE A 252 -61.76 86.36 34.93
N ASN A 253 -62.66 87.24 34.53
CA ASN A 253 -64.06 87.23 34.92
C ASN A 253 -64.94 87.14 33.66
N GLU A 254 -65.94 86.26 33.72
CA GLU A 254 -67.00 86.14 32.72
C GLU A 254 -68.32 86.39 33.45
N MET A 255 -69.03 87.45 33.08
CA MET A 255 -70.27 87.87 33.74
C MET A 255 -71.43 87.85 32.76
N TYR A 256 -72.54 87.27 33.18
CA TYR A 256 -73.80 87.39 32.45
C TYR A 256 -74.54 88.63 32.94
N LEU A 257 -74.76 89.61 32.06
CA LEU A 257 -75.35 90.90 32.41
C LEU A 257 -76.88 90.79 32.59
N THR A 258 -77.28 90.24 33.74
CA THR A 258 -78.65 90.31 34.29
C THR A 258 -78.78 91.44 35.31
N SER A 259 -79.98 91.67 35.86
CA SER A 259 -80.17 92.57 37.00
C SER A 259 -80.57 91.76 38.24
N PRO A 260 -79.66 91.49 39.20
CA PRO A 260 -78.23 91.87 39.24
C PRO A 260 -77.34 91.00 38.32
N PRO A 261 -76.12 91.47 37.95
CA PRO A 261 -75.19 90.69 37.13
C PRO A 261 -74.78 89.39 37.81
N GLN A 262 -74.68 88.31 37.04
CA GLN A 262 -74.31 87.00 37.56
C GLN A 262 -72.90 86.62 37.07
N SER A 263 -71.96 86.39 38.00
CA SER A 263 -70.67 85.81 37.66
C SER A 263 -70.87 84.36 37.18
N ILE A 264 -70.43 84.09 35.96
CA ILE A 264 -70.44 82.76 35.33
C ILE A 264 -69.12 82.05 35.61
N ALA A 265 -68.03 82.78 35.54
CA ALA A 265 -66.70 82.31 35.86
C ALA A 265 -65.89 83.47 36.43
N SER A 266 -65.12 83.22 37.48
CA SER A 266 -64.21 84.22 38.04
C SER A 266 -63.01 83.52 38.66
N ASN A 267 -61.82 84.02 38.36
CA ASN A 267 -60.60 83.59 39.01
C ASN A 267 -59.65 84.78 39.11
N GLU A 268 -59.10 84.99 40.30
CA GLU A 268 -58.25 86.13 40.61
C GLU A 268 -57.06 85.67 41.46
N VAL A 269 -55.85 86.10 41.10
CA VAL A 269 -54.63 85.70 41.81
C VAL A 269 -53.71 86.90 42.00
N ALA A 270 -53.39 87.18 43.26
CA ALA A 270 -52.45 88.22 43.65
C ALA A 270 -51.00 87.73 43.57
N TYR A 271 -50.14 88.55 42.98
CA TYR A 271 -48.72 88.28 42.77
C TYR A 271 -47.85 89.39 43.38
N SER A 272 -46.75 88.98 44.00
CA SER A 272 -45.66 89.89 44.42
C SER A 272 -44.51 89.81 43.42
N VAL A 273 -44.07 90.96 42.91
CA VAL A 273 -43.07 91.05 41.86
C VAL A 273 -41.67 90.89 42.46
N SER A 274 -41.00 89.80 42.10
CA SER A 274 -39.66 89.47 42.58
C SER A 274 -38.53 90.08 41.73
N ASN A 275 -38.77 90.21 40.42
CA ASN A 275 -37.89 90.83 39.44
C ASN A 275 -38.70 91.15 38.17
N ASN A 276 -38.19 92.04 37.33
CA ASN A 276 -38.84 92.44 36.07
C ASN A 276 -38.68 91.41 34.93
N TYR A 277 -38.11 90.23 35.17
CA TYR A 277 -37.96 89.17 34.16
C TYR A 277 -38.93 88.01 34.35
N THR A 278 -39.62 87.94 35.49
CA THR A 278 -40.53 86.84 35.83
C THR A 278 -41.95 87.24 35.50
N PHE A 279 -42.56 86.55 34.54
CA PHE A 279 -43.97 86.66 34.26
C PHE A 279 -44.75 85.70 35.16
N TYR A 280 -45.81 86.24 35.75
CA TYR A 280 -46.83 85.54 36.50
C TYR A 280 -48.05 85.46 35.59
N ASP A 281 -48.59 84.28 35.37
CA ASP A 281 -49.71 84.06 34.47
C ASP A 281 -50.94 83.55 35.22
N LEU A 282 -52.10 83.77 34.63
CA LEU A 282 -53.38 83.26 35.04
C LEU A 282 -54.08 82.75 33.77
N SER A 283 -54.32 81.45 33.70
CA SER A 283 -55.16 80.85 32.68
C SER A 283 -56.43 80.32 33.34
N TYR A 284 -57.59 80.71 32.83
CA TYR A 284 -58.86 80.24 33.39
C TYR A 284 -59.90 80.11 32.28
N ILE A 285 -60.41 78.88 32.13
CA ILE A 285 -61.41 78.51 31.11
C ILE A 285 -61.05 79.08 29.72
N GLY A 286 -59.83 78.83 29.24
CA GLY A 286 -59.41 79.25 27.89
C GLY A 286 -58.85 80.67 27.78
N ALA A 287 -59.32 81.62 28.60
CA ALA A 287 -58.76 82.97 28.65
C ALA A 287 -57.39 82.97 29.36
N TYR A 288 -56.54 83.92 28.95
CA TYR A 288 -55.16 84.02 29.40
C TYR A 288 -54.77 85.46 29.76
N ALA A 289 -54.14 85.60 30.92
CA ALA A 289 -53.52 86.82 31.38
C ALA A 289 -52.09 86.54 31.85
N ALA A 290 -51.15 87.45 31.60
CA ALA A 290 -49.83 87.39 32.23
C ALA A 290 -49.23 88.75 32.50
N SER A 291 -48.45 88.88 33.55
CA SER A 291 -47.74 90.11 33.86
C SER A 291 -46.44 89.85 34.60
N ASN A 292 -45.44 90.69 34.35
CA ASN A 292 -44.23 90.76 35.18
C ASN A 292 -44.22 92.00 36.10
N GLY A 293 -45.38 92.68 36.19
CA GLY A 293 -45.55 93.95 36.87
C GLY A 293 -45.16 95.18 36.06
N TYR A 294 -44.60 95.01 34.86
CA TYR A 294 -44.29 96.11 33.93
C TYR A 294 -45.08 95.97 32.63
N TYR A 295 -45.13 94.75 32.09
CA TYR A 295 -46.01 94.35 31.00
C TYR A 295 -47.19 93.58 31.55
N PHE A 296 -48.37 93.81 30.98
CA PHE A 296 -49.56 92.99 31.15
C PHE A 296 -50.01 92.51 29.79
N ILE A 297 -50.26 91.22 29.66
CA ILE A 297 -50.65 90.55 28.42
C ILE A 297 -52.02 89.93 28.64
N THR A 298 -52.91 90.12 27.67
CA THR A 298 -54.19 89.40 27.57
C THR A 298 -54.22 88.62 26.25
N GLY A 299 -54.96 87.52 26.20
CA GLY A 299 -55.10 86.70 24.99
C GLY A 299 -53.89 85.82 24.66
N ASP A 300 -53.87 85.25 23.46
CA ASP A 300 -52.99 84.16 23.01
C ASP A 300 -51.50 84.58 22.78
N LEU A 301 -50.81 85.09 23.81
CA LEU A 301 -49.43 85.57 23.71
C LEU A 301 -48.59 85.27 24.97
N TYR A 302 -47.47 84.56 24.78
CA TYR A 302 -46.57 84.15 25.86
C TYR A 302 -45.29 85.00 25.89
N PRO A 303 -45.09 85.83 26.94
CA PRO A 303 -43.80 86.45 27.21
C PRO A 303 -42.75 85.44 27.70
N ILE A 304 -41.65 85.32 26.96
CA ILE A 304 -40.57 84.37 27.23
C ILE A 304 -39.22 85.09 27.26
N PHE A 305 -38.49 84.97 28.37
CA PHE A 305 -37.10 85.41 28.45
C PHE A 305 -36.18 84.29 27.98
N LEU A 306 -35.65 84.45 26.77
CA LEU A 306 -34.72 83.51 26.15
C LEU A 306 -33.29 83.80 26.59
N ASN A 307 -32.65 82.81 27.20
CA ASN A 307 -31.26 82.84 27.61
C ASN A 307 -30.51 81.62 27.04
N TYR A 308 -29.18 81.59 27.12
CA TYR A 308 -28.40 80.47 26.61
C TYR A 308 -27.21 80.10 27.49
N LYS A 309 -26.75 78.85 27.36
CA LYS A 309 -25.54 78.36 28.02
C LYS A 309 -24.74 77.48 27.07
N VAL A 310 -23.44 77.76 27.00
CA VAL A 310 -22.50 76.95 26.22
C VAL A 310 -21.80 75.97 27.16
N ILE A 311 -21.87 74.68 26.83
CA ILE A 311 -21.18 73.58 27.50
C ILE A 311 -19.86 73.35 26.80
N GLY A 312 -18.78 73.22 27.58
CA GLY A 312 -17.43 72.95 27.06
C GLY A 312 -16.57 74.19 26.81
N GLY A 313 -17.07 75.41 27.10
CA GLY A 313 -16.30 76.65 27.03
C GLY A 313 -17.18 77.88 26.80
N SER A 314 -16.56 78.99 26.40
CA SER A 314 -17.22 80.23 25.98
C SER A 314 -17.36 80.30 24.46
N PHE A 315 -18.48 80.82 23.97
CA PHE A 315 -18.70 81.08 22.54
C PHE A 315 -19.31 82.48 22.37
N ASN A 316 -18.49 83.46 22.02
CA ASN A 316 -18.85 84.88 22.06
C ASN A 316 -19.48 85.39 20.76
N ILE A 317 -20.31 84.58 20.10
CA ILE A 317 -21.02 84.99 18.89
C ILE A 317 -22.51 85.12 19.16
N PRO A 318 -23.15 86.19 18.66
CA PRO A 318 -24.59 86.37 18.78
C PRO A 318 -25.37 85.15 18.27
N ILE A 319 -26.31 84.68 19.08
CA ILE A 319 -27.26 83.61 18.71
C ILE A 319 -28.55 84.29 18.26
N ASN A 320 -28.85 84.23 16.96
CA ASN A 320 -30.09 84.76 16.41
C ASN A 320 -31.20 83.70 16.53
N VAL A 321 -32.33 84.07 17.12
CA VAL A 321 -33.51 83.21 17.30
C VAL A 321 -34.67 83.81 16.55
N THR A 322 -35.48 82.96 15.90
CA THR A 322 -36.69 83.42 15.22
C THR A 322 -37.95 82.91 15.91
N TYR A 323 -38.96 83.73 16.07
CA TYR A 323 -40.24 83.41 16.73
C TYR A 323 -41.39 84.06 15.96
N PHE A 324 -42.64 83.73 16.30
CA PHE A 324 -43.80 84.41 15.75
C PHE A 324 -44.37 85.37 16.78
N TYR A 325 -44.64 86.60 16.34
CA TYR A 325 -45.32 87.64 17.11
C TYR A 325 -46.35 88.29 16.19
N ASP A 326 -47.62 88.27 16.59
CA ASP A 326 -48.72 88.82 15.81
C ASP A 326 -48.83 88.15 14.42
N SER A 327 -48.58 86.83 14.36
CA SER A 327 -48.45 86.03 13.13
C SER A 327 -47.27 86.39 12.22
N PHE A 328 -46.43 87.38 12.58
CA PHE A 328 -45.24 87.75 11.84
C PHE A 328 -44.00 87.07 12.40
N LYS A 329 -43.09 86.66 11.52
CA LYS A 329 -41.83 86.03 11.92
C LYS A 329 -40.81 87.09 12.32
N GLU A 330 -40.45 87.10 13.59
CA GLU A 330 -39.47 87.99 14.19
C GLU A 330 -38.10 87.34 14.37
N THR A 331 -37.05 88.16 14.52
CA THR A 331 -35.68 87.70 14.81
C THR A 331 -35.04 88.51 15.93
N VAL A 332 -34.50 87.85 16.95
CA VAL A 332 -33.85 88.49 18.11
C VAL A 332 -32.49 87.86 18.43
N ARG A 333 -31.63 88.57 19.16
CA ARG A 333 -30.33 88.07 19.65
C ARG A 333 -30.41 87.67 21.12
N LEU A 334 -29.90 86.49 21.47
CA LEU A 334 -29.88 86.05 22.87
C LEU A 334 -28.81 86.76 23.71
N PRO A 335 -29.07 87.03 25.01
CA PRO A 335 -30.35 86.84 25.70
C PRO A 335 -31.36 87.95 25.37
N SER A 336 -32.65 87.63 25.29
CA SER A 336 -33.73 88.61 25.01
C SER A 336 -35.08 88.21 25.59
N LEU A 337 -35.89 89.19 25.99
CA LEU A 337 -37.31 89.04 26.24
C LEU A 337 -38.06 89.10 24.90
N ILE A 338 -38.91 88.11 24.62
CA ILE A 338 -39.75 88.06 23.44
C ILE A 338 -41.20 87.82 23.83
N PHE A 339 -42.13 88.31 23.00
CA PHE A 339 -43.55 88.02 23.12
C PHE A 339 -43.92 87.09 21.96
N VAL A 340 -44.36 85.88 22.28
CA VAL A 340 -44.50 84.80 21.29
C VAL A 340 -45.93 84.35 21.19
N ASP A 341 -46.47 84.26 19.98
CA ASP A 341 -47.83 83.78 19.75
C ASP A 341 -48.02 82.41 20.40
N SER A 342 -49.18 82.20 21.04
CA SER A 342 -49.46 80.95 21.73
C SER A 342 -49.35 79.77 20.77
N ASN A 343 -48.72 78.69 21.24
CA ASN A 343 -48.50 77.47 20.47
C ASN A 343 -47.70 77.68 19.17
N SER A 344 -46.97 78.78 19.03
CA SER A 344 -46.04 78.99 17.92
C SER A 344 -44.62 78.54 18.25
N ASN A 345 -43.80 78.38 17.22
CA ASN A 345 -42.47 77.80 17.32
C ASN A 345 -41.37 78.86 17.50
N ILE A 346 -40.64 78.78 18.60
CA ILE A 346 -39.36 79.47 18.80
C ILE A 346 -38.27 78.63 18.13
N SER A 347 -37.82 79.07 16.97
CA SER A 347 -36.81 78.39 16.18
C SER A 347 -35.41 78.90 16.54
N LEU A 348 -34.66 78.01 17.19
CA LEU A 348 -33.27 78.23 17.56
C LEU A 348 -32.34 77.76 16.44
N PRO A 349 -31.17 78.39 16.24
CA PRO A 349 -30.19 77.86 15.31
C PRO A 349 -29.68 76.54 15.87
N SER A 350 -29.84 75.47 15.09
CA SER A 350 -29.32 74.14 15.43
C SER A 350 -27.80 74.15 15.56
N MET A 351 -27.14 75.09 14.87
CA MET A 351 -25.72 75.33 14.97
C MET A 351 -25.36 76.80 14.74
N VAL A 352 -24.34 77.29 15.44
CA VAL A 352 -23.71 78.59 15.18
C VAL A 352 -22.23 78.36 14.97
N LEU A 353 -21.70 78.81 13.83
CA LEU A 353 -20.34 78.56 13.36
C LEU A 353 -19.42 79.77 13.62
N ASN A 354 -18.19 79.51 14.03
CA ASN A 354 -17.09 80.46 14.18
C ASN A 354 -15.77 79.88 13.66
N GLY A 355 -15.54 79.96 12.35
CA GLY A 355 -14.40 79.30 11.72
C GLY A 355 -14.44 77.79 11.98
N LEU A 356 -13.40 77.26 12.63
CA LEU A 356 -13.30 75.84 13.00
C LEU A 356 -13.85 75.52 14.40
N SER A 357 -14.57 76.44 15.02
CA SER A 357 -15.34 76.23 16.26
C SER A 357 -16.82 76.36 15.95
N ARG A 358 -17.68 75.57 16.57
CA ARG A 358 -19.13 75.75 16.48
C ARG A 358 -19.80 75.44 17.80
N ILE A 359 -20.96 76.01 18.04
CA ILE A 359 -21.90 75.50 19.04
C ILE A 359 -23.02 74.77 18.33
N VAL A 360 -23.43 73.62 18.87
CA VAL A 360 -24.57 72.84 18.38
C VAL A 360 -25.61 72.83 19.48
N SER A 361 -26.86 73.18 19.15
CA SER A 361 -27.93 73.13 20.13
C SER A 361 -28.12 71.70 20.61
N LEU A 362 -28.23 71.51 21.93
CA LEU A 362 -28.66 70.23 22.50
C LEU A 362 -30.14 69.97 22.26
N ASN A 363 -30.89 71.03 21.91
CA ASN A 363 -32.31 70.98 21.57
C ASN A 363 -32.44 71.34 20.08
N SER A 364 -32.55 70.34 19.21
CA SER A 364 -32.65 70.54 17.75
C SER A 364 -34.07 70.84 17.26
N THR A 365 -35.06 70.82 18.15
CA THR A 365 -36.46 71.09 17.84
C THR A 365 -36.80 72.54 18.15
N PRO A 366 -37.62 73.20 17.31
CA PRO A 366 -38.25 74.44 17.69
C PRO A 366 -38.96 74.26 19.04
N ILE A 367 -38.83 75.25 19.91
CA ILE A 367 -39.44 75.20 21.23
C ILE A 367 -40.83 75.79 21.10
N LEU A 368 -41.84 74.99 21.43
CA LEU A 368 -43.21 75.44 21.44
C LEU A 368 -43.40 76.48 22.55
N ALA A 369 -43.87 77.67 22.21
CA ALA A 369 -44.31 78.66 23.18
C ALA A 369 -45.66 78.22 23.75
N ASN A 370 -45.65 77.48 24.85
CA ASN A 370 -46.87 76.98 25.50
C ASN A 370 -47.09 77.55 26.91
N ARG A 371 -46.20 78.43 27.36
CA ARG A 371 -46.28 79.15 28.64
C ARG A 371 -45.31 80.33 28.65
N SER A 372 -45.55 81.25 29.57
CA SER A 372 -44.60 82.31 29.90
C SER A 372 -43.41 81.81 30.72
N GLY A 373 -42.34 82.60 30.72
CA GLY A 373 -41.25 82.47 31.70
C GLY A 373 -39.85 82.40 31.10
N ASN A 374 -38.91 81.85 31.89
CA ASN A 374 -37.50 81.78 31.51
C ASN A 374 -37.19 80.49 30.75
N LEU A 375 -36.53 80.62 29.60
CA LEU A 375 -36.11 79.49 28.78
C LEU A 375 -34.61 79.58 28.50
N THR A 376 -33.84 78.64 29.05
CA THR A 376 -32.39 78.53 28.80
C THR A 376 -32.10 77.44 27.78
N VAL A 377 -31.45 77.83 26.69
CA VAL A 377 -31.03 76.91 25.63
C VAL A 377 -29.60 76.46 25.85
N TYR A 378 -29.36 75.16 25.82
CA TYR A 378 -28.03 74.61 25.99
C TYR A 378 -27.39 74.30 24.64
N TYR A 379 -26.15 74.74 24.50
CA TYR A 379 -25.34 74.59 23.30
C TYR A 379 -24.06 73.82 23.65
N GLN A 380 -23.73 72.79 22.89
CA GLN A 380 -22.47 72.08 23.02
C GLN A 380 -21.41 72.73 22.14
N LEU A 381 -20.33 73.24 22.75
CA LEU A 381 -19.16 73.69 22.01
C LEU A 381 -18.49 72.48 21.35
N GLN A 382 -18.15 72.63 20.08
CA GLN A 382 -17.43 71.66 19.28
C GLN A 382 -16.30 72.34 18.53
N TYR A 383 -15.17 71.64 18.42
CA TYR A 383 -14.04 72.04 17.60
C TYR A 383 -13.87 71.07 16.43
N PHE A 384 -13.47 71.61 15.28
CA PHE A 384 -13.16 70.79 14.12
C PHE A 384 -11.79 70.14 14.30
N ILE A 385 -11.76 68.82 14.24
CA ILE A 385 -10.54 68.04 14.08
C ILE A 385 -10.39 67.79 12.59
N ASN A 386 -9.29 68.24 12.02
CA ASN A 386 -8.91 67.91 10.65
C ASN A 386 -7.77 66.88 10.71
N ILE A 387 -8.01 65.66 10.23
CA ILE A 387 -7.04 64.57 10.22
C ILE A 387 -6.86 64.06 8.79
N ASN A 388 -5.61 63.82 8.38
CA ASN A 388 -5.30 63.39 7.01
C ASN A 388 -5.77 61.96 6.70
N VAL A 389 -6.03 61.13 7.72
CA VAL A 389 -6.54 59.76 7.58
C VAL A 389 -7.39 59.39 8.79
N PRO A 390 -8.52 58.66 8.63
CA PRO A 390 -9.25 58.12 9.77
C PRO A 390 -8.37 57.19 10.60
N VAL A 391 -8.36 57.35 11.93
CA VAL A 391 -7.59 56.50 12.85
C VAL A 391 -8.47 55.93 13.96
N ASN A 392 -8.19 54.73 14.43
CA ASN A 392 -8.78 54.23 15.67
C ASN A 392 -8.26 55.08 16.83
N ALA A 393 -9.17 55.54 17.69
CA ALA A 393 -8.85 56.34 18.86
C ALA A 393 -9.82 56.00 20.01
N SER A 394 -9.41 56.24 21.24
CA SER A 394 -10.35 56.33 22.36
C SER A 394 -10.80 57.79 22.51
N ILE A 395 -12.09 58.05 22.35
CA ILE A 395 -12.71 59.34 22.63
C ILE A 395 -13.43 59.23 23.96
N ASN A 396 -12.97 59.96 24.98
CA ASN A 396 -13.45 59.84 26.37
C ASN A 396 -13.44 58.40 26.90
N GLY A 397 -12.44 57.59 26.49
CA GLY A 397 -12.34 56.18 26.87
C GLY A 397 -13.15 55.22 26.01
N ILE A 398 -13.98 55.70 25.08
CA ILE A 398 -14.74 54.86 24.14
C ILE A 398 -13.91 54.66 22.87
N TYR A 399 -13.59 53.41 22.55
CA TYR A 399 -12.89 53.05 21.32
C TYR A 399 -13.78 53.27 20.10
N THR A 400 -13.34 54.12 19.19
CA THR A 400 -14.05 54.51 17.98
C THR A 400 -13.06 54.97 16.88
N THR A 401 -13.55 55.37 15.73
CA THR A 401 -12.73 55.98 14.67
C THR A 401 -12.76 57.50 14.80
N LEU A 402 -11.58 58.10 14.93
CA LEU A 402 -11.32 59.53 14.79
C LEU A 402 -11.15 59.84 13.30
N SER A 403 -12.05 60.63 12.73
CA SER A 403 -12.01 61.11 11.36
C SER A 403 -12.09 62.64 11.36
N SER A 404 -11.90 63.26 10.18
CA SER A 404 -12.11 64.71 10.10
C SER A 404 -13.57 65.02 10.42
N GLY A 405 -13.81 65.94 11.34
CA GLY A 405 -15.16 66.20 11.82
C GLY A 405 -15.22 67.07 13.05
N TRP A 406 -16.44 67.30 13.49
CA TRP A 406 -16.75 68.13 14.66
C TRP A 406 -16.86 67.26 15.90
N TYR A 407 -16.12 67.63 16.93
CA TYR A 407 -16.07 66.89 18.18
C TYR A 407 -16.33 67.83 19.35
N ASN A 408 -17.00 67.33 20.39
CA ASN A 408 -17.29 68.10 21.59
C ASN A 408 -16.00 68.65 22.20
N ALA A 409 -16.00 69.93 22.57
CA ALA A 409 -14.91 70.51 23.33
C ALA A 409 -14.67 69.71 24.62
N SER A 410 -13.43 69.71 25.10
CA SER A 410 -12.97 68.96 26.27
C SER A 410 -12.99 67.43 26.14
N ILE A 411 -13.27 66.86 24.95
CA ILE A 411 -13.08 65.41 24.77
C ILE A 411 -11.59 65.06 24.92
N LYS A 412 -11.32 63.90 25.53
CA LYS A 412 -9.99 63.30 25.58
C LYS A 412 -9.85 62.31 24.43
N VAL A 413 -8.95 62.59 23.51
CA VAL A 413 -8.66 61.74 22.35
C VAL A 413 -7.32 61.07 22.59
N ALA A 414 -7.26 59.74 22.53
CA ALA A 414 -6.00 59.01 22.46
C ALA A 414 -5.98 58.17 21.18
N ILE A 415 -5.03 58.42 20.28
CA ILE A 415 -4.99 57.72 18.99
C ILE A 415 -4.28 56.37 19.17
N SER A 416 -4.90 55.32 18.67
CA SER A 416 -4.32 53.98 18.71
C SER A 416 -3.13 53.88 17.75
N PRO A 417 -2.09 53.12 18.10
CA PRO A 417 -0.95 52.88 17.20
C PRO A 417 -1.33 52.13 15.93
N PHE A 418 -2.50 51.47 15.90
CA PHE A 418 -3.02 50.72 14.77
C PHE A 418 -4.48 51.05 14.49
N THR A 419 -4.82 51.25 13.22
CA THR A 419 -6.20 51.41 12.74
C THR A 419 -6.50 50.33 11.73
N TYR A 420 -7.48 49.48 12.01
CA TYR A 420 -7.84 48.33 11.17
C TYR A 420 -9.02 48.69 10.25
N TYR A 421 -8.93 48.35 8.97
CA TYR A 421 -9.95 48.58 7.95
C TYR A 421 -10.60 47.27 7.49
N PRO A 422 -11.84 47.31 6.95
CA PRO A 422 -12.60 46.11 6.57
C PRO A 422 -11.93 45.20 5.52
N ASN A 423 -11.04 45.73 4.69
CA ASN A 423 -10.36 45.02 3.62
C ASN A 423 -9.08 44.28 4.07
N SER A 424 -8.96 43.95 5.36
CA SER A 424 -7.74 43.39 5.96
C SER A 424 -6.51 44.25 5.69
N SER A 425 -6.70 45.57 5.64
CA SER A 425 -5.64 46.56 5.70
C SER A 425 -5.64 47.22 7.09
N ARG A 426 -4.50 47.73 7.51
CA ARG A 426 -4.39 48.58 8.69
C ARG A 426 -3.38 49.67 8.41
N ILE A 427 -3.50 50.81 9.06
CA ILE A 427 -2.38 51.74 9.15
C ILE A 427 -1.68 51.57 10.48
N MET A 428 -0.36 51.52 10.46
CA MET A 428 0.48 51.66 11.63
C MET A 428 0.88 53.12 11.75
N VAL A 429 0.53 53.76 12.86
CA VAL A 429 0.73 55.18 13.12
C VAL A 429 2.08 55.36 13.84
N PHE A 430 3.00 56.12 13.24
CA PHE A 430 4.38 56.28 13.76
C PHE A 430 4.67 57.67 14.33
N SER A 431 3.98 58.71 13.87
CA SER A 431 4.12 60.02 14.48
C SER A 431 2.86 60.86 14.35
N TYR A 432 2.49 61.45 15.47
CA TYR A 432 1.58 62.58 15.62
C TYR A 432 1.99 63.30 16.91
N PRO A 433 1.74 64.61 17.04
CA PRO A 433 2.43 65.45 18.03
C PRO A 433 2.19 65.07 19.50
N THR A 434 1.11 64.36 19.84
CA THR A 434 0.81 63.91 21.21
C THR A 434 -0.04 62.66 21.19
N SER A 435 0.35 61.58 21.89
CA SER A 435 -0.39 60.30 21.86
C SER A 435 -1.82 60.39 22.40
N GLN A 436 -2.04 61.42 23.21
CA GLN A 436 -3.32 61.78 23.77
C GLN A 436 -3.39 63.31 23.88
N PHE A 437 -4.54 63.89 23.54
CA PHE A 437 -4.80 65.32 23.72
C PHE A 437 -6.23 65.55 24.24
N THR A 438 -6.44 66.72 24.84
CA THR A 438 -7.78 67.22 25.17
C THR A 438 -8.15 68.28 24.13
N LEU A 439 -9.34 68.16 23.53
CA LEU A 439 -9.77 69.06 22.46
C LEU A 439 -10.23 70.41 23.03
N ASN A 440 -9.29 71.35 23.15
CA ASN A 440 -9.55 72.69 23.68
C ASN A 440 -9.62 73.77 22.59
N ASN A 441 -9.26 73.42 21.36
CA ASN A 441 -9.25 74.29 20.19
C ASN A 441 -9.30 73.42 18.92
N PRO A 442 -9.63 73.99 17.75
CA PRO A 442 -9.53 73.28 16.50
C PRO A 442 -8.11 72.81 16.24
N ILE A 443 -7.97 71.60 15.69
CA ILE A 443 -6.66 70.96 15.54
C ILE A 443 -6.51 70.33 14.16
N ASN A 444 -5.37 70.59 13.52
CA ASN A 444 -4.91 69.88 12.33
C ASN A 444 -3.99 68.75 12.79
N LEU A 445 -4.45 67.52 12.70
CA LEU A 445 -3.73 66.29 13.02
C LEU A 445 -3.16 65.67 11.75
N THR A 446 -1.86 65.86 11.52
CA THR A 446 -1.15 65.09 10.50
C THR A 446 -0.65 63.80 11.12
N VAL A 447 -1.28 62.69 10.78
CA VAL A 447 -0.85 61.34 11.16
C VAL A 447 0.13 60.85 10.11
N THR A 448 1.36 60.58 10.53
CA THR A 448 2.31 59.82 9.72
C THR A 448 2.07 58.35 9.93
N TYR A 449 1.75 57.64 8.85
CA TYR A 449 1.43 56.23 8.91
C TYR A 449 2.08 55.44 7.79
N ILE A 450 2.23 54.14 8.01
CA ILE A 450 2.49 53.17 6.95
C ILE A 450 1.24 52.34 6.77
N LEU A 451 0.70 52.30 5.55
CA LEU A 451 -0.36 51.37 5.19
C LEU A 451 0.23 49.96 5.24
N GLN A 452 -0.48 49.04 5.85
CA GLN A 452 -0.11 47.64 5.97
C GLN A 452 -1.28 46.79 5.49
N TYR A 453 -0.98 45.66 4.85
CA TYR A 453 -1.97 44.66 4.51
C TYR A 453 -1.69 43.38 5.28
N TYR A 454 -2.75 42.72 5.73
CA TYR A 454 -2.62 41.42 6.34
C TYR A 454 -2.34 40.40 5.25
N VAL A 455 -1.22 39.72 5.39
CA VAL A 455 -0.85 38.58 4.58
C VAL A 455 -1.13 37.36 5.43
N HIS A 456 -2.16 36.59 5.05
CA HIS A 456 -2.44 35.32 5.66
C HIS A 456 -1.62 34.25 4.97
N VAL A 457 -0.75 33.58 5.73
CA VAL A 457 0.05 32.45 5.27
C VAL A 457 -0.65 31.17 5.72
N ASN A 458 -1.24 30.47 4.77
CA ASN A 458 -1.77 29.13 4.93
C ASN A 458 -0.72 28.15 4.40
N SER A 459 0.13 27.67 5.30
CA SER A 459 1.21 26.74 5.00
C SER A 459 1.42 25.78 6.17
N LEU A 460 1.67 24.51 5.86
CA LEU A 460 2.00 23.47 6.85
C LEU A 460 3.46 23.58 7.33
N ILE A 461 4.27 24.44 6.71
CA ILE A 461 5.70 24.62 6.99
C ILE A 461 6.07 26.10 7.14
N PRO A 462 7.16 26.43 7.84
CA PRO A 462 7.72 27.77 7.77
C PRO A 462 8.09 28.10 6.33
N LEU A 463 7.55 29.19 5.80
CA LEU A 463 7.92 29.69 4.48
C LEU A 463 9.15 30.55 4.60
N PHE A 464 10.16 30.30 3.78
CA PHE A 464 11.36 31.12 3.72
C PHE A 464 11.38 31.88 2.42
N GLY A 465 11.93 33.08 2.48
CA GLY A 465 11.84 34.00 1.37
C GLY A 465 12.73 35.19 1.59
N SER A 466 12.43 36.25 0.85
CA SER A 466 12.88 37.59 1.19
C SER A 466 11.70 38.52 1.36
N ILE A 467 11.83 39.39 2.35
CA ILE A 467 10.98 40.56 2.55
C ILE A 467 11.82 41.75 2.12
N ASN A 468 11.42 42.44 1.06
CA ASN A 468 12.18 43.55 0.46
C ASN A 468 13.63 43.19 0.12
N GLY A 469 13.86 41.97 -0.40
CA GLY A 469 15.19 41.50 -0.77
C GLY A 469 16.07 41.04 0.39
N THR A 470 15.63 41.19 1.65
CA THR A 470 16.33 40.64 2.82
C THR A 470 15.76 39.28 3.17
N ASN A 471 16.62 38.27 3.30
CA ASN A 471 16.20 36.91 3.67
C ASN A 471 15.44 36.92 5.00
N SER A 472 14.24 36.35 5.00
CA SER A 472 13.39 36.28 6.19
C SER A 472 12.44 35.09 6.12
N THR A 473 11.85 34.74 7.25
CA THR A 473 10.75 33.78 7.32
C THR A 473 9.43 34.53 7.11
N ILE A 474 8.57 34.01 6.25
CA ILE A 474 7.28 34.58 5.88
C ILE A 474 6.23 33.98 6.81
N PHE A 475 5.61 34.81 7.64
CA PHE A 475 4.59 34.41 8.59
C PHE A 475 3.29 35.15 8.30
N SER A 476 2.17 34.63 8.81
CA SER A 476 0.93 35.41 8.84
C SER A 476 1.17 36.69 9.63
N GLY A 477 0.88 37.84 9.04
CA GLY A 477 1.21 39.10 9.67
C GLY A 477 0.85 40.33 8.86
N TRP A 478 1.16 41.47 9.42
CA TRP A 478 0.94 42.77 8.80
C TRP A 478 2.22 43.25 8.14
N TYR A 479 2.15 43.43 6.82
CA TYR A 479 3.28 43.85 6.00
C TYR A 479 3.03 45.23 5.45
N ASN A 480 4.06 46.08 5.40
CA ASN A 480 3.98 47.42 4.82
C ASN A 480 3.52 47.34 3.36
N GLN A 481 2.72 48.31 2.93
CA GLN A 481 2.36 48.48 1.55
C GLN A 481 3.65 48.60 0.73
N ASN A 482 3.64 47.99 -0.45
CA ASN A 482 4.80 47.83 -1.33
C ASN A 482 5.90 46.91 -0.78
N THR A 483 5.65 46.20 0.32
CA THR A 483 6.54 45.11 0.72
C THR A 483 6.55 44.06 -0.38
N ILE A 484 7.73 43.70 -0.84
CA ILE A 484 7.92 42.59 -1.77
C ILE A 484 8.15 41.35 -0.93
N ILE A 485 7.19 40.43 -0.96
CA ILE A 485 7.34 39.10 -0.37
C ILE A 485 7.67 38.15 -1.51
N GLN A 486 8.90 37.68 -1.54
CA GLN A 486 9.31 36.61 -2.44
C GLN A 486 9.47 35.34 -1.62
N ILE A 487 8.66 34.33 -1.90
CA ILE A 487 8.75 33.02 -1.26
C ILE A 487 9.71 32.18 -2.09
N TYR A 488 10.72 31.66 -1.43
CA TYR A 488 11.63 30.71 -2.04
C TYR A 488 10.99 29.34 -2.04
N ASN A 489 11.04 28.67 -3.20
CA ASN A 489 10.75 27.25 -3.27
C ASN A 489 11.93 26.48 -2.67
N ILE A 490 12.08 26.58 -1.35
CA ILE A 490 13.02 25.76 -0.61
C ILE A 490 12.31 24.57 -0.02
N THR A 491 13.04 23.47 0.01
CA THR A 491 12.60 22.28 0.69
C THR A 491 12.76 22.46 2.19
N PHE A 492 11.68 22.35 2.96
CA PHE A 492 11.72 22.47 4.40
C PHE A 492 11.98 21.12 5.05
N TYR A 493 13.11 20.95 5.70
CA TYR A 493 13.44 19.74 6.45
C TYR A 493 12.83 19.84 7.86
N GLN A 494 11.73 19.12 8.10
CA GLN A 494 11.13 18.96 9.43
C GLN A 494 12.07 18.15 10.35
N SER A 495 12.80 17.20 9.76
CA SER A 495 13.90 16.47 10.38
C SER A 495 14.90 16.05 9.29
N ASN A 496 15.99 15.39 9.67
CA ASN A 496 16.90 14.74 8.71
C ASN A 496 16.20 13.71 7.80
N GLU A 497 15.02 13.22 8.18
CA GLU A 497 14.29 12.19 7.44
C GLU A 497 12.87 12.60 7.02
N THR A 498 12.41 13.81 7.35
CA THR A 498 11.12 14.34 6.90
C THR A 498 11.31 15.72 6.31
N ARG A 499 10.80 15.94 5.10
CA ARG A 499 10.81 17.25 4.46
C ARG A 499 9.48 17.55 3.81
N ALA A 500 9.19 18.80 3.55
CA ALA A 500 8.10 19.20 2.70
C ALA A 500 8.67 19.98 1.53
N ILE A 501 8.23 19.64 0.32
CA ILE A 501 8.53 20.43 -0.88
C ILE A 501 7.33 21.30 -1.20
N ILE A 502 7.61 22.51 -1.65
CA ILE A 502 6.58 23.43 -2.12
C ILE A 502 6.28 23.06 -3.58
N THR A 503 5.08 22.55 -3.85
CA THR A 503 4.65 22.18 -5.20
C THR A 503 3.97 23.33 -5.93
N LYS A 504 3.31 24.21 -5.17
CA LYS A 504 2.62 25.38 -5.69
C LYS A 504 2.59 26.48 -4.65
N ILE A 505 2.74 27.73 -5.09
CA ILE A 505 2.54 28.92 -4.26
C ILE A 505 1.48 29.76 -4.94
N LEU A 506 0.34 29.93 -4.29
CA LEU A 506 -0.75 30.80 -4.72
C LEU A 506 -0.76 32.08 -3.88
N PRO A 507 -1.03 33.25 -4.50
CA PRO A 507 -1.26 33.45 -5.93
C PRO A 507 0.01 33.42 -6.79
N ALA A 508 1.17 33.74 -6.21
CA ALA A 508 2.47 33.72 -6.90
C ALA A 508 3.64 33.57 -5.91
N ASN A 509 4.81 33.13 -6.40
CA ASN A 509 6.05 33.04 -5.62
C ASN A 509 6.68 34.40 -5.28
N LYS A 510 6.24 35.48 -5.91
CA LYS A 510 6.62 36.86 -5.60
C LYS A 510 5.38 37.73 -5.65
N ILE A 511 5.03 38.33 -4.52
CA ILE A 511 3.89 39.25 -4.41
C ILE A 511 4.39 40.64 -4.01
N LEU A 512 3.76 41.65 -4.60
CA LEU A 512 3.84 43.03 -4.12
C LEU A 512 2.64 43.26 -3.21
N VAL A 513 2.91 43.51 -1.92
CA VAL A 513 1.85 43.71 -0.92
C VAL A 513 1.18 45.06 -1.15
N ASN A 514 0.16 45.07 -2.01
CA ASN A 514 -0.69 46.23 -2.34
C ASN A 514 -2.17 46.03 -1.94
N MET A 515 -2.51 44.82 -1.48
CA MET A 515 -3.79 44.42 -0.92
C MET A 515 -3.57 43.28 0.08
N SER A 516 -4.62 42.83 0.77
CA SER A 516 -4.53 41.60 1.56
C SER A 516 -4.36 40.40 0.65
N TYR A 517 -3.43 39.52 1.00
CA TYR A 517 -3.15 38.29 0.28
C TYR A 517 -3.37 37.09 1.19
N THR A 518 -3.98 36.05 0.65
CA THR A 518 -3.87 34.70 1.21
C THR A 518 -2.82 33.96 0.41
N ILE A 519 -1.65 33.78 1.01
CA ILE A 519 -0.60 32.93 0.50
C ILE A 519 -0.98 31.51 0.88
N THR A 520 -1.39 30.71 -0.11
CA THR A 520 -1.60 29.27 0.07
C THR A 520 -0.46 28.55 -0.58
N VAL A 521 0.19 27.68 0.19
CA VAL A 521 1.27 26.84 -0.31
C VAL A 521 0.77 25.42 -0.35
N ASP A 522 0.81 24.80 -1.52
CA ASP A 522 0.53 23.37 -1.64
C ASP A 522 1.83 22.64 -1.32
N GLU A 523 1.93 22.13 -0.10
CA GLU A 523 3.06 21.30 0.29
C GLU A 523 2.81 19.84 -0.01
N LEU A 524 3.85 19.20 -0.54
CA LEU A 524 3.93 17.76 -0.58
C LEU A 524 4.94 17.31 0.47
N VAL A 525 4.45 16.72 1.55
CA VAL A 525 5.30 16.07 2.55
C VAL A 525 6.00 14.90 1.88
N GLN A 526 7.30 14.81 2.06
CA GLN A 526 8.13 13.71 1.62
C GLN A 526 8.88 13.13 2.82
N TYR A 527 8.96 11.80 2.88
CA TYR A 527 9.77 11.11 3.86
C TYR A 527 11.03 10.59 3.17
N TYR A 528 12.17 10.74 3.85
CA TYR A 528 13.40 10.12 3.43
C TYR A 528 13.28 8.64 3.72
N ILE A 529 13.29 7.88 2.65
CA ILE A 529 13.29 6.43 2.73
C ILE A 529 14.75 6.04 2.63
N ALA A 530 15.35 5.69 3.76
CA ALA A 530 16.73 5.23 3.79
C ALA A 530 16.75 3.77 3.33
N VAL A 531 17.32 3.50 2.16
CA VAL A 531 17.48 2.16 1.62
C VAL A 531 18.87 1.65 2.04
N LYS A 532 18.90 0.85 3.10
CA LYS A 532 20.11 0.12 3.50
C LYS A 532 20.12 -1.21 2.77
N SER A 533 20.79 -1.22 1.63
CA SER A 533 20.96 -2.42 0.82
C SER A 533 22.39 -2.51 0.33
N GLN A 534 22.93 -3.73 0.33
CA GLN A 534 24.24 -4.02 -0.28
C GLN A 534 24.14 -4.15 -1.81
N ILE A 535 22.92 -4.17 -2.34
CA ILE A 535 22.61 -4.35 -3.76
C ILE A 535 21.63 -3.28 -4.27
N PRO A 536 21.60 -2.97 -5.58
CA PRO A 536 20.51 -2.24 -6.20
C PRO A 536 19.18 -2.98 -5.98
N ILE A 537 18.10 -2.23 -5.71
CA ILE A 537 16.77 -2.78 -5.43
C ILE A 537 15.79 -2.15 -6.39
N TYR A 538 14.83 -2.93 -6.87
CA TYR A 538 13.72 -2.43 -7.68
C TYR A 538 12.43 -2.48 -6.85
N ALA A 539 11.53 -1.53 -7.09
CA ALA A 539 10.23 -1.48 -6.45
C ALA A 539 9.19 -0.90 -7.40
N LEU A 540 7.95 -1.38 -7.29
CA LEU A 540 6.80 -0.70 -7.88
C LEU A 540 6.48 0.51 -7.02
N ILE A 541 6.90 1.68 -7.49
CA ILE A 541 6.65 2.99 -6.86
C ILE A 541 5.40 3.57 -7.54
N ASN A 542 4.29 3.64 -6.81
CA ASN A 542 2.97 4.01 -7.33
C ASN A 542 2.55 3.21 -8.58
N GLY A 543 2.86 1.91 -8.60
CA GLY A 543 2.53 1.01 -9.71
C GLY A 543 3.52 1.01 -10.88
N SER A 544 4.52 1.90 -10.89
CA SER A 544 5.57 1.94 -11.91
C SER A 544 6.88 1.33 -11.41
N ASN A 545 7.51 0.45 -12.20
CA ASN A 545 8.76 -0.21 -11.81
C ASN A 545 9.95 0.76 -11.89
N ASN A 546 10.64 0.98 -10.77
CA ASN A 546 11.75 1.91 -10.63
C ASN A 546 12.83 1.35 -9.68
N THR A 547 14.08 1.82 -9.82
CA THR A 547 15.14 1.53 -8.85
C THR A 547 14.84 2.24 -7.53
N LEU A 548 14.70 1.47 -6.45
CA LEU A 548 14.53 1.94 -5.09
C LEU A 548 15.90 2.38 -4.54
N THR A 549 16.05 3.69 -4.33
CA THR A 549 17.27 4.31 -3.82
C THR A 549 16.94 5.10 -2.56
N SER A 550 17.95 5.35 -1.73
CA SER A 550 17.77 6.23 -0.57
C SER A 550 17.43 7.63 -1.04
N ASN A 551 16.16 7.98 -0.99
CA ASN A 551 15.65 9.21 -1.57
C ASN A 551 14.38 9.67 -0.84
N TRP A 552 13.91 10.83 -1.25
CA TRP A 552 12.70 11.45 -0.73
C TRP A 552 11.49 11.01 -1.55
N TYR A 553 10.54 10.37 -0.89
CA TYR A 553 9.31 9.88 -1.50
C TYR A 553 8.12 10.65 -0.97
N ASN A 554 7.15 10.94 -1.83
CA ASN A 554 5.94 11.66 -1.47
C ASN A 554 5.14 10.87 -0.42
N ARG A 555 4.54 11.57 0.52
CA ARG A 555 3.58 10.99 1.45
C ARG A 555 2.44 10.33 0.66
N GLY A 556 2.08 9.11 1.03
CA GLY A 556 1.12 8.28 0.32
C GLY A 556 1.71 7.52 -0.87
N THR A 557 2.99 7.69 -1.21
CA THR A 557 3.65 6.84 -2.20
C THR A 557 3.59 5.39 -1.74
N THR A 558 3.10 4.50 -2.59
CA THR A 558 3.12 3.06 -2.35
C THR A 558 4.41 2.47 -2.93
N ILE A 559 5.27 1.92 -2.09
CA ILE A 559 6.49 1.22 -2.45
C ILE A 559 6.25 -0.27 -2.21
N ASN A 560 6.17 -1.04 -3.29
CA ASN A 560 6.19 -2.51 -3.22
C ASN A 560 7.59 -2.97 -3.64
N VAL A 561 8.41 -3.28 -2.64
CA VAL A 561 9.79 -3.72 -2.86
C VAL A 561 9.80 -5.07 -3.55
N GLU A 562 10.46 -5.17 -4.70
CA GLU A 562 10.57 -6.43 -5.41
C GLU A 562 11.53 -7.36 -4.68
N ASN A 563 11.10 -8.61 -4.46
CA ASN A 563 11.98 -9.66 -3.96
C ASN A 563 12.85 -10.17 -5.11
N ILE A 564 13.84 -9.37 -5.47
CA ILE A 564 14.78 -9.70 -6.54
C ILE A 564 15.95 -10.51 -6.00
N THR A 565 16.57 -11.23 -6.92
CA THR A 565 17.90 -11.81 -6.73
C THR A 565 18.87 -10.93 -7.49
N TYR A 566 19.79 -10.25 -6.81
CA TYR A 566 20.82 -9.47 -7.49
C TYR A 566 21.99 -10.38 -7.83
N TYR A 567 22.35 -10.47 -9.10
CA TYR A 567 23.53 -11.18 -9.55
C TYR A 567 24.69 -10.21 -9.66
N GLY A 568 25.81 -10.53 -9.02
CA GLY A 568 27.08 -9.83 -9.20
C GLY A 568 27.63 -10.01 -10.63
N PRO A 569 28.73 -9.31 -10.97
CA PRO A 569 29.38 -9.44 -12.27
C PRO A 569 29.58 -10.92 -12.66
N ASN A 570 29.26 -11.27 -13.90
CA ASN A 570 29.39 -12.62 -14.46
C ASN A 570 28.63 -13.74 -13.69
N ASN A 571 27.61 -13.42 -12.89
CA ASN A 571 26.92 -14.35 -11.99
C ASN A 571 27.86 -15.06 -10.98
N GLU A 572 28.95 -14.41 -10.57
CA GLU A 572 29.90 -14.93 -9.58
C GLU A 572 29.37 -14.88 -8.15
N TYR A 573 28.38 -14.07 -7.86
CA TYR A 573 27.65 -14.17 -6.60
C TYR A 573 26.23 -13.73 -6.86
N ARG A 574 25.32 -14.07 -5.95
CA ARG A 574 24.02 -13.46 -5.90
C ARG A 574 23.71 -13.06 -4.48
N ASP A 575 23.09 -11.93 -4.30
CA ASP A 575 22.52 -11.54 -3.03
C ASP A 575 21.02 -11.82 -3.09
N ILE A 576 20.56 -12.77 -2.28
CA ILE A 576 19.13 -13.02 -2.11
C ILE A 576 18.60 -12.16 -0.99
N ILE A 577 17.45 -11.54 -1.20
CA ILE A 577 16.76 -10.81 -0.14
C ILE A 577 16.09 -11.83 0.77
N ILE A 578 16.58 -11.96 2.00
CA ILE A 578 16.00 -12.87 3.02
C ILE A 578 14.98 -12.16 3.91
N ALA A 579 15.10 -10.84 4.04
CA ALA A 579 14.12 -10.03 4.75
C ALA A 579 14.12 -8.61 4.19
N ILE A 580 12.91 -8.05 4.08
CA ILE A 580 12.68 -6.63 3.78
C ILE A 580 12.05 -6.05 5.03
N LEU A 581 12.84 -5.29 5.78
CA LEU A 581 12.36 -4.65 7.01
C LEU A 581 12.01 -3.19 6.72
N PRO A 582 10.88 -2.67 7.26
CA PRO A 582 9.93 -3.37 8.13
C PRO A 582 8.95 -4.27 7.37
N SER A 583 8.69 -4.03 6.07
CA SER A 583 7.81 -4.88 5.26
C SER A 583 8.06 -4.70 3.75
N LYS A 584 7.55 -5.64 2.94
CA LYS A 584 7.60 -5.59 1.46
C LYS A 584 6.72 -4.48 0.87
N ASN A 585 5.56 -4.21 1.47
CA ASN A 585 4.59 -3.23 0.98
C ASN A 585 4.54 -2.07 1.95
N ILE A 586 5.08 -0.93 1.54
CA ILE A 586 5.20 0.26 2.38
C ILE A 586 4.37 1.37 1.74
N THR A 587 3.39 1.87 2.47
CA THR A 587 2.84 3.20 2.18
C THR A 587 3.66 4.21 2.95
N VAL A 588 4.22 5.17 2.24
CA VAL A 588 5.10 6.19 2.79
C VAL A 588 4.27 7.18 3.63
N GLU A 589 4.08 6.89 4.92
CA GLU A 589 3.37 7.75 5.88
C GLU A 589 4.29 8.36 6.95
N ASN A 590 5.53 7.86 7.05
CA ASN A 590 6.56 8.32 7.98
C ASN A 590 7.95 7.92 7.44
N PRO A 591 9.05 8.50 7.98
CA PRO A 591 10.39 8.02 7.68
C PRO A 591 10.52 6.54 7.98
N VAL A 592 11.11 5.80 7.05
CA VAL A 592 11.37 4.40 7.23
C VAL A 592 12.72 4.05 6.62
N THR A 593 13.54 3.38 7.41
CA THR A 593 14.72 2.71 6.87
C THR A 593 14.25 1.37 6.31
N ILE A 594 14.23 1.27 4.98
CA ILE A 594 14.07 0.00 4.29
C ILE A 594 15.42 -0.71 4.36
N SER A 595 15.54 -1.67 5.26
CA SER A 595 16.71 -2.52 5.33
C SER A 595 16.46 -3.77 4.51
N ILE A 596 17.23 -3.92 3.45
CA ILE A 596 17.28 -5.15 2.68
C ILE A 596 18.35 -6.01 3.31
N ILE A 597 17.91 -7.01 4.06
CA ILE A 597 18.81 -8.02 4.57
C ILE A 597 19.03 -9.00 3.43
N THR A 598 20.20 -8.89 2.82
CA THR A 598 20.65 -9.85 1.84
C THR A 598 21.47 -10.93 2.51
N VAL A 599 21.37 -12.14 1.97
CA VAL A 599 22.41 -13.14 2.16
C VAL A 599 23.14 -13.28 0.84
N LYS A 600 24.44 -12.96 0.88
CA LYS A 600 25.34 -13.27 -0.23
C LYS A 600 25.41 -14.77 -0.38
N GLN A 601 25.16 -15.25 -1.59
CA GLN A 601 25.29 -16.62 -2.00
C GLN A 601 26.31 -16.71 -3.12
N TYR A 602 27.10 -17.77 -3.10
CA TYR A 602 28.00 -18.10 -4.19
C TYR A 602 27.42 -19.28 -4.97
N PRO A 603 27.62 -19.31 -6.30
CA PRO A 603 27.18 -20.43 -7.09
C PRO A 603 28.15 -21.59 -6.85
N LEU A 604 27.57 -22.76 -6.60
CA LEU A 604 28.24 -24.03 -6.66
C LEU A 604 27.76 -24.71 -7.93
N THR A 605 28.63 -24.78 -8.94
CA THR A 605 28.35 -25.56 -10.13
C THR A 605 28.84 -26.97 -9.90
N VAL A 606 27.94 -27.94 -10.06
CA VAL A 606 28.22 -29.35 -9.89
C VAL A 606 28.24 -30.02 -11.25
N TYR A 607 29.45 -30.36 -11.70
CA TYR A 607 29.64 -31.22 -12.87
C TYR A 607 29.70 -32.67 -12.40
N SER A 608 28.56 -33.34 -12.45
CA SER A 608 28.44 -34.73 -12.03
C SER A 608 27.54 -35.51 -12.99
N LYS A 609 27.88 -36.78 -13.22
CA LYS A 609 27.01 -37.73 -13.93
C LYS A 609 25.92 -38.33 -13.03
N VAL A 610 25.99 -38.05 -11.71
CA VAL A 610 25.10 -38.57 -10.68
C VAL A 610 24.55 -37.45 -9.80
N PRO A 611 23.38 -37.65 -9.17
CA PRO A 611 22.94 -36.81 -8.05
C PRO A 611 24.04 -36.74 -6.99
N VAL A 612 24.34 -35.53 -6.52
CA VAL A 612 25.38 -35.30 -5.53
C VAL A 612 24.70 -34.91 -4.24
N TYR A 613 24.99 -35.65 -3.18
CA TYR A 613 24.48 -35.35 -1.85
C TYR A 613 25.59 -34.69 -1.05
N ALA A 614 25.23 -33.70 -0.24
CA ALA A 614 26.17 -32.99 0.59
C ALA A 614 25.53 -32.56 1.91
N LEU A 615 26.33 -32.58 2.97
CA LEU A 615 26.01 -31.85 4.18
C LEU A 615 26.29 -30.38 3.95
N VAL A 616 25.24 -29.58 3.84
CA VAL A 616 25.30 -28.13 3.77
C VAL A 616 25.04 -27.60 5.17
N ASN A 617 26.06 -27.07 5.84
CA ASN A 617 25.99 -26.64 7.25
C ASN A 617 25.49 -27.74 8.22
N GLY A 618 25.74 -29.01 7.89
CA GLY A 618 25.33 -30.16 8.70
C GLY A 618 23.95 -30.72 8.39
N THR A 619 23.20 -30.15 7.44
CA THR A 619 21.95 -30.73 6.92
C THR A 619 22.17 -31.41 5.58
N ASN A 620 21.59 -32.61 5.41
CA ASN A 620 21.67 -33.35 4.15
C ASN A 620 20.88 -32.63 3.05
N GLU A 621 21.56 -32.28 1.97
CA GLU A 621 20.97 -31.66 0.79
C GLU A 621 21.43 -32.37 -0.49
N THR A 622 20.56 -32.43 -1.49
CA THR A 622 20.94 -32.86 -2.85
C THR A 622 21.35 -31.64 -3.66
N LEU A 623 22.64 -31.57 -4.02
CA LEU A 623 23.18 -30.50 -4.84
C LEU A 623 22.67 -30.63 -6.28
N GLN A 624 22.02 -29.58 -6.79
CA GLN A 624 21.65 -29.46 -8.20
C GLN A 624 22.88 -29.05 -9.03
N LYS A 625 22.83 -29.31 -10.35
CA LYS A 625 23.88 -28.94 -11.32
C LYS A 625 24.37 -27.50 -11.17
N TYR A 626 23.46 -26.58 -10.84
CA TYR A 626 23.79 -25.21 -10.50
C TYR A 626 22.94 -24.79 -9.31
N SER A 627 23.59 -24.63 -8.16
CA SER A 627 22.93 -24.30 -6.89
C SER A 627 23.62 -23.11 -6.25
N TRP A 628 22.91 -22.42 -5.37
CA TRP A 628 23.41 -21.24 -4.70
C TRP A 628 23.34 -21.44 -3.20
N PHE A 629 24.46 -21.24 -2.52
CA PHE A 629 24.54 -21.41 -1.08
C PHE A 629 25.03 -20.14 -0.43
N ASN A 630 24.55 -19.87 0.78
CA ASN A 630 24.97 -18.73 1.59
C ASN A 630 26.49 -18.75 1.73
N THR A 631 27.12 -17.58 1.62
CA THR A 631 28.54 -17.40 1.90
C THR A 631 28.86 -17.93 3.29
N GLY A 632 29.98 -18.64 3.42
CA GLY A 632 30.34 -19.32 4.66
C GLY A 632 29.66 -20.67 4.87
N SER A 633 28.80 -21.13 3.94
CA SER A 633 28.21 -22.47 4.04
C SER A 633 29.30 -23.52 3.97
N ARG A 634 29.34 -24.43 4.95
CA ARG A 634 30.18 -25.62 4.91
C ARG A 634 29.53 -26.65 4.03
N ILE A 635 30.13 -26.96 2.89
CA ILE A 635 29.69 -27.99 1.96
C ILE A 635 30.59 -29.20 2.15
N GLN A 636 30.03 -30.33 2.59
CA GLN A 636 30.73 -31.60 2.66
C GLN A 636 30.03 -32.59 1.72
N ILE A 637 30.65 -32.88 0.57
CA ILE A 637 30.13 -33.85 -0.39
C ILE A 637 30.15 -35.24 0.23
N GLU A 638 28.99 -35.88 0.28
CA GLU A 638 28.85 -37.23 0.77
C GLU A 638 29.35 -38.22 -0.28
N ASN A 639 30.23 -39.13 0.14
CA ASN A 639 30.73 -40.20 -0.72
C ASN A 639 29.68 -41.32 -0.85
N ILE A 640 28.63 -41.05 -1.62
CA ILE A 640 27.53 -41.99 -1.84
C ILE A 640 27.72 -42.69 -3.19
N THR A 641 27.51 -44.00 -3.19
CA THR A 641 27.46 -44.78 -4.43
C THR A 641 26.09 -44.64 -5.07
N TYR A 642 26.04 -44.17 -6.33
CA TYR A 642 24.78 -43.97 -7.04
C TYR A 642 24.40 -45.23 -7.84
N TYR A 643 23.34 -45.91 -7.43
CA TYR A 643 22.82 -47.06 -8.17
C TYR A 643 21.97 -46.58 -9.34
N ILE A 644 22.42 -46.86 -10.57
CA ILE A 644 21.64 -46.61 -11.79
C ILE A 644 20.46 -47.60 -11.82
N ASN A 645 20.72 -48.85 -11.44
CA ASN A 645 19.75 -49.91 -11.20
C ASN A 645 20.39 -50.98 -10.29
N SER A 646 19.74 -52.13 -10.10
CA SER A 646 20.26 -53.23 -9.27
C SER A 646 21.57 -53.84 -9.78
N THR A 647 22.00 -53.53 -11.01
CA THR A 647 23.17 -54.15 -11.64
C THR A 647 24.20 -53.17 -12.24
N ALA A 648 23.94 -51.87 -12.23
CA ALA A 648 24.86 -50.81 -12.63
C ALA A 648 24.87 -49.69 -11.58
N ARG A 649 26.05 -49.21 -11.19
CA ARG A 649 26.22 -48.10 -10.25
C ARG A 649 27.41 -47.21 -10.64
N LEU A 650 27.43 -45.99 -10.13
CA LEU A 650 28.52 -45.04 -10.29
C LEU A 650 29.12 -44.79 -8.91
N LEU A 651 30.39 -45.15 -8.73
CA LEU A 651 31.16 -44.90 -7.52
C LEU A 651 31.83 -43.53 -7.63
N MET A 652 31.74 -42.71 -6.59
CA MET A 652 32.47 -41.45 -6.53
C MET A 652 33.96 -41.74 -6.29
N GLU A 653 34.80 -41.40 -7.26
CA GLU A 653 36.25 -41.62 -7.19
C GLU A 653 36.95 -40.45 -6.50
N LYS A 654 36.65 -39.23 -6.96
CA LYS A 654 37.20 -38.00 -6.39
C LYS A 654 36.30 -36.80 -6.66
N VAL A 655 36.37 -35.83 -5.76
CA VAL A 655 35.77 -34.50 -5.91
C VAL A 655 36.89 -33.50 -6.12
N LEU A 656 36.85 -32.78 -7.25
CA LEU A 656 37.78 -31.68 -7.51
C LEU A 656 37.07 -30.34 -7.30
N PRO A 657 37.72 -29.33 -6.69
CA PRO A 657 39.08 -29.39 -6.13
C PRO A 657 39.15 -30.12 -4.77
N TYR A 658 38.06 -30.21 -4.01
CA TYR A 658 38.01 -30.88 -2.70
C TYR A 658 36.57 -31.22 -2.30
N SER A 659 36.38 -32.25 -1.47
CA SER A 659 35.07 -32.75 -1.03
C SER A 659 34.49 -32.02 0.20
N ASN A 660 35.28 -31.22 0.91
CA ASN A 660 34.83 -30.47 2.08
C ASN A 660 35.41 -29.07 2.04
N PHE A 661 34.56 -28.05 2.07
CA PHE A 661 34.98 -26.66 2.00
C PHE A 661 33.96 -25.69 2.57
N THR A 662 34.44 -24.50 2.88
CA THR A 662 33.58 -23.36 3.18
C THR A 662 33.41 -22.55 1.90
N LEU A 663 32.17 -22.35 1.46
CA LEU A 663 31.88 -21.63 0.23
C LEU A 663 32.04 -20.11 0.44
N LEU A 664 33.21 -19.58 0.09
CA LEU A 664 33.56 -18.16 0.21
C LEU A 664 33.65 -17.43 -1.15
N GLN A 665 33.58 -18.17 -2.26
CA GLN A 665 33.65 -17.68 -3.64
C GLN A 665 32.98 -18.71 -4.58
N PRO A 666 32.69 -18.39 -5.85
CA PRO A 666 32.29 -19.40 -6.83
C PRO A 666 33.21 -20.59 -6.83
N ILE A 667 32.64 -21.76 -6.89
CA ILE A 667 33.41 -22.97 -7.08
C ILE A 667 32.67 -23.91 -8.02
N ASN A 668 33.44 -24.43 -8.97
CA ASN A 668 33.00 -25.51 -9.81
C ASN A 668 33.55 -26.78 -9.19
N ILE A 669 32.66 -27.63 -8.70
CA ILE A 669 33.04 -28.97 -8.27
C ILE A 669 32.75 -29.95 -9.39
N THR A 670 33.74 -30.80 -9.66
CA THR A 670 33.58 -31.91 -10.59
C THR A 670 33.61 -33.19 -9.80
N ILE A 671 32.50 -33.93 -9.85
CA ILE A 671 32.41 -35.29 -9.31
C ILE A 671 32.88 -36.23 -10.39
N ILE A 672 34.07 -36.78 -10.19
CA ILE A 672 34.59 -37.81 -11.06
C ILE A 672 34.05 -39.13 -10.53
N THR A 673 33.17 -39.72 -11.33
CA THR A 673 32.54 -41.01 -11.04
C THR A 673 33.16 -42.09 -11.89
N LEU A 674 33.44 -43.23 -11.27
CA LEU A 674 33.85 -44.45 -11.92
C LEU A 674 32.62 -45.36 -12.05
N PRO A 675 32.18 -45.73 -13.28
CA PRO A 675 31.11 -46.70 -13.44
C PRO A 675 31.54 -48.06 -12.87
N GLN A 676 30.62 -48.75 -12.24
CA GLN A 676 30.76 -50.10 -11.72
C GLN A 676 29.56 -50.95 -12.15
N TYR A 677 29.81 -52.20 -12.53
CA TYR A 677 28.76 -53.13 -12.90
C TYR A 677 28.77 -54.34 -11.98
N PHE A 678 27.58 -54.86 -11.71
CA PHE A 678 27.39 -56.03 -10.89
C PHE A 678 27.67 -57.27 -11.74
N LEU A 679 28.61 -58.07 -11.26
CA LEU A 679 28.92 -59.37 -11.80
C LEU A 679 28.19 -60.41 -10.96
N ASN A 680 27.22 -61.09 -11.57
CA ASN A 680 26.51 -62.20 -10.97
C ASN A 680 27.09 -63.52 -11.49
N VAL A 681 27.79 -64.22 -10.63
CA VAL A 681 28.54 -65.45 -10.89
C VAL A 681 27.75 -66.64 -10.36
N SER A 682 27.35 -67.52 -11.28
CA SER A 682 26.73 -68.80 -10.96
C SER A 682 27.65 -69.92 -11.44
N SER A 683 28.25 -70.66 -10.54
CA SER A 683 29.10 -71.81 -10.88
C SER A 683 28.82 -72.99 -9.96
N ASN A 684 28.92 -74.20 -10.50
CA ASN A 684 28.84 -75.43 -9.71
C ASN A 684 30.11 -75.72 -8.90
N TYR A 685 31.19 -74.97 -9.13
CA TYR A 685 32.45 -75.02 -8.37
C TYR A 685 33.03 -73.60 -8.16
N PRO A 686 33.91 -73.38 -7.16
CA PRO A 686 34.62 -72.11 -7.00
C PRO A 686 35.37 -71.72 -8.27
N VAL A 687 35.22 -70.47 -8.71
CA VAL A 687 35.81 -69.97 -9.94
C VAL A 687 37.12 -69.27 -9.61
N TYR A 688 38.23 -69.79 -10.11
CA TYR A 688 39.54 -69.19 -9.93
C TYR A 688 39.89 -68.31 -11.13
N ILE A 689 40.40 -67.11 -10.83
CA ILE A 689 40.68 -66.07 -11.81
C ILE A 689 42.03 -65.42 -11.57
N PHE A 690 42.57 -64.80 -12.60
CA PHE A 690 43.62 -63.81 -12.49
C PHE A 690 42.98 -62.42 -12.49
N PHE A 691 43.21 -61.67 -11.41
CA PHE A 691 42.58 -60.39 -11.13
C PHE A 691 43.60 -59.40 -10.55
N ASN A 692 43.79 -58.25 -11.18
CA ASN A 692 44.73 -57.21 -10.73
C ASN A 692 46.14 -57.76 -10.40
N GLY A 693 46.67 -58.66 -11.23
CA GLY A 693 48.02 -59.22 -11.05
C GLY A 693 48.12 -60.34 -10.00
N LYS A 694 47.01 -60.84 -9.44
CA LYS A 694 46.99 -61.90 -8.43
C LYS A 694 45.93 -62.95 -8.71
N ASN A 695 46.17 -64.17 -8.23
CA ASN A 695 45.18 -65.23 -8.25
C ASN A 695 44.10 -64.94 -7.19
N ALA A 696 42.84 -64.97 -7.58
CA ALA A 696 41.70 -64.72 -6.71
C ALA A 696 40.55 -65.71 -7.00
N THR A 697 39.63 -65.82 -6.05
CA THR A 697 38.34 -66.47 -6.27
C THR A 697 37.32 -65.44 -6.71
N LEU A 698 36.63 -65.71 -7.82
CA LEU A 698 35.60 -64.85 -8.35
C LEU A 698 34.30 -65.03 -7.56
N SER A 699 33.77 -63.93 -7.06
CA SER A 699 32.51 -63.89 -6.30
C SER A 699 31.56 -62.86 -6.89
N ASN A 700 30.28 -62.96 -6.50
CA ASN A 700 29.30 -61.93 -6.81
C ASN A 700 29.75 -60.60 -6.23
N GLY A 701 29.66 -59.52 -7.01
CA GLY A 701 30.12 -58.22 -6.54
C GLY A 701 30.11 -57.14 -7.59
N TRP A 702 30.51 -55.95 -7.15
CA TRP A 702 30.61 -54.75 -7.98
C TRP A 702 32.05 -54.56 -8.44
N TYR A 703 32.26 -54.46 -9.74
CA TYR A 703 33.58 -54.28 -10.35
C TYR A 703 33.61 -52.99 -11.17
N ASN A 704 34.77 -52.33 -11.22
CA ASN A 704 34.96 -51.10 -11.99
C ASN A 704 34.76 -51.37 -13.49
N ASN A 705 34.24 -50.38 -14.20
CA ASN A 705 34.15 -50.42 -15.65
C ASN A 705 35.56 -50.54 -16.25
N GLY A 706 35.73 -51.49 -17.17
CA GLY A 706 37.01 -51.86 -17.77
C GLY A 706 37.82 -52.85 -16.92
N THR A 707 37.28 -53.36 -15.82
CA THR A 707 37.96 -54.42 -15.06
C THR A 707 38.06 -55.68 -15.89
N GLU A 708 39.28 -56.17 -16.07
CA GLU A 708 39.56 -57.40 -16.79
C GLU A 708 39.64 -58.58 -15.81
N ILE A 709 38.87 -59.63 -16.08
CA ILE A 709 38.80 -60.85 -15.30
C ILE A 709 39.17 -62.01 -16.20
N GLU A 710 40.35 -62.58 -16.01
CA GLU A 710 40.77 -63.76 -16.75
C GLU A 710 40.40 -65.03 -15.99
N LEU A 711 39.53 -65.85 -16.58
CA LEU A 711 39.11 -67.14 -16.05
C LEU A 711 40.18 -68.19 -16.32
N TYR A 712 40.49 -69.03 -15.33
CA TYR A 712 41.27 -70.23 -15.59
C TYR A 712 40.38 -71.32 -16.21
N PRO A 713 40.64 -71.74 -17.47
CA PRO A 713 39.88 -72.83 -18.12
C PRO A 713 40.12 -74.18 -17.45
N THR A 714 41.26 -74.32 -16.79
CA THR A 714 41.61 -75.51 -16.01
C THR A 714 42.23 -75.06 -14.70
N TRP A 715 41.69 -75.57 -13.59
CA TRP A 715 42.27 -75.37 -12.27
C TRP A 715 42.66 -76.72 -11.67
N TYR A 716 43.96 -76.92 -11.44
CA TYR A 716 44.48 -78.12 -10.80
C TYR A 716 44.22 -78.03 -9.30
N ILE A 717 43.39 -78.95 -8.79
CA ILE A 717 43.19 -79.11 -7.34
C ILE A 717 44.45 -79.80 -6.78
N ASN A 718 44.98 -80.79 -7.49
CA ASN A 718 46.26 -81.45 -7.25
C ASN A 718 46.79 -82.07 -8.56
N GLN A 719 47.87 -82.86 -8.50
CA GLN A 719 48.49 -83.48 -9.69
C GLN A 719 47.57 -84.47 -10.43
N THR A 720 46.52 -84.97 -9.77
CA THR A 720 45.65 -86.04 -10.28
C THR A 720 44.18 -85.64 -10.45
N GLU A 721 43.83 -84.43 -10.01
CA GLU A 721 42.48 -83.88 -9.99
C GLU A 721 42.45 -82.45 -10.50
N ARG A 722 41.55 -82.16 -11.45
CA ARG A 722 41.38 -80.81 -11.97
C ARG A 722 39.92 -80.48 -12.23
N GLN A 723 39.57 -79.20 -12.05
CA GLN A 723 38.32 -78.65 -12.56
C GLN A 723 38.58 -78.18 -13.98
N HIS A 724 37.77 -78.65 -14.92
CA HIS A 724 37.86 -78.24 -16.32
C HIS A 724 36.58 -77.50 -16.72
N LEU A 725 36.74 -76.28 -17.22
CA LEU A 725 35.65 -75.44 -17.67
C LEU A 725 35.02 -76.05 -18.93
N VAL A 726 33.74 -76.35 -18.88
CA VAL A 726 32.99 -77.00 -19.97
C VAL A 726 32.18 -75.99 -20.75
N SER A 727 31.60 -75.00 -20.08
CA SER A 727 30.85 -73.94 -20.74
C SER A 727 30.91 -72.64 -19.96
N ILE A 728 31.03 -71.56 -20.72
CA ILE A 728 30.86 -70.19 -20.23
C ILE A 728 29.57 -69.68 -20.86
N SER A 729 28.68 -69.16 -20.04
CA SER A 729 27.51 -68.40 -20.52
C SER A 729 27.60 -67.00 -19.95
N LEU A 730 27.70 -66.03 -20.85
CA LEU A 730 27.73 -64.61 -20.51
C LEU A 730 26.38 -64.02 -20.91
N ASN A 731 25.64 -63.46 -19.95
CA ASN A 731 24.30 -62.89 -20.16
C ASN A 731 23.33 -63.86 -20.86
N GLY A 732 23.40 -65.14 -20.52
CA GLY A 732 22.53 -66.19 -21.08
C GLY A 732 22.95 -66.73 -22.45
N LYS A 733 24.02 -66.19 -23.06
CA LYS A 733 24.58 -66.70 -24.33
C LYS A 733 25.85 -67.50 -24.09
N SER A 734 25.95 -68.67 -24.70
CA SER A 734 27.18 -69.49 -24.63
C SER A 734 28.33 -68.78 -25.33
N THR A 735 29.51 -68.79 -24.71
CA THR A 735 30.74 -68.19 -25.21
C THR A 735 31.95 -69.07 -24.87
N SER A 736 33.06 -68.85 -25.56
CA SER A 736 34.36 -69.47 -25.27
C SER A 736 35.40 -68.46 -24.74
N VAL A 737 34.96 -67.23 -24.45
CA VAL A 737 35.85 -66.15 -24.01
C VAL A 737 36.24 -66.35 -22.55
N ALA A 738 37.54 -66.55 -22.31
CA ALA A 738 38.10 -66.69 -20.96
C ALA A 738 38.39 -65.34 -20.28
N VAL A 739 38.55 -64.26 -21.05
CA VAL A 739 38.80 -62.91 -20.51
C VAL A 739 37.51 -62.10 -20.53
N ILE A 740 36.98 -61.79 -19.36
CA ILE A 740 35.74 -61.03 -19.19
C ILE A 740 36.11 -59.60 -18.84
N ILE A 741 35.78 -58.67 -19.72
CA ILE A 741 35.89 -57.24 -19.44
C ILE A 741 34.55 -56.78 -18.89
N ILE A 742 34.55 -56.26 -17.67
CA ILE A 742 33.37 -55.70 -17.03
C ILE A 742 33.11 -54.30 -17.59
N ASN A 743 32.36 -54.22 -18.70
CA ASN A 743 31.93 -52.97 -19.32
C ASN A 743 30.40 -52.75 -19.26
N GLU A 744 29.68 -53.75 -18.78
CA GLU A 744 28.23 -53.76 -18.55
C GLU A 744 27.88 -54.79 -17.44
N PRO A 745 26.64 -54.83 -16.95
CA PRO A 745 26.18 -55.90 -16.06
C PRO A 745 26.36 -57.28 -16.70
N ILE A 746 27.01 -58.19 -15.98
CA ILE A 746 27.30 -59.53 -16.48
C ILE A 746 26.68 -60.56 -15.55
N SER A 747 25.80 -61.39 -16.10
CA SER A 747 25.43 -62.69 -15.55
C SER A 747 26.36 -63.74 -16.15
N LEU A 748 27.32 -64.17 -15.35
CA LEU A 748 28.29 -65.18 -15.70
C LEU A 748 27.87 -66.53 -15.12
N LYS A 749 27.44 -67.44 -15.99
CA LYS A 749 27.19 -68.83 -15.61
C LYS A 749 28.32 -69.71 -16.12
N LEU A 750 29.00 -70.39 -15.22
CA LEU A 750 30.13 -71.27 -15.50
C LEU A 750 29.75 -72.70 -15.13
N GLN A 751 30.11 -73.63 -15.98
CA GLN A 751 29.96 -75.05 -15.69
C GLN A 751 31.32 -75.72 -15.78
N TYR A 752 31.81 -76.17 -14.64
CA TYR A 752 33.02 -76.97 -14.54
C TYR A 752 32.65 -78.45 -14.41
N VAL A 753 33.47 -79.32 -14.99
CA VAL A 753 33.44 -80.76 -14.72
C VAL A 753 34.71 -81.15 -13.99
N LEU A 754 34.58 -82.00 -12.99
CA LEU A 754 35.73 -82.59 -12.32
C LEU A 754 36.32 -83.68 -13.23
N GLN A 755 37.63 -83.62 -13.47
CA GLN A 755 38.36 -84.61 -14.24
C GLN A 755 39.44 -85.27 -13.38
N TYR A 756 39.66 -86.57 -13.62
CA TYR A 756 40.71 -87.35 -13.00
C TYR A 756 41.69 -87.85 -14.05
N TYR A 757 42.98 -87.87 -13.72
CA TYR A 757 44.00 -88.41 -14.61
C TYR A 757 43.98 -89.94 -14.53
N ILE A 758 43.79 -90.61 -15.67
CA ILE A 758 43.84 -92.05 -15.78
C ILE A 758 45.10 -92.43 -16.55
N ASP A 759 45.92 -93.28 -15.95
CA ASP A 759 47.23 -93.65 -16.47
C ASP A 759 47.22 -95.06 -17.09
N LEU A 760 48.20 -95.35 -17.97
CA LEU A 760 48.31 -96.61 -18.71
C LEU A 760 49.74 -97.14 -18.70
N ILE A 761 49.91 -98.35 -18.15
CA ILE A 761 51.14 -99.13 -18.26
C ILE A 761 50.86 -100.30 -19.21
N SER A 762 51.26 -100.16 -20.48
CA SER A 762 51.13 -101.19 -21.51
C SER A 762 52.25 -101.10 -22.54
N ASN A 763 52.73 -102.24 -23.02
CA ASN A 763 53.71 -102.33 -24.12
C ASN A 763 53.05 -102.43 -25.50
N ILE A 764 51.72 -102.48 -25.56
CA ILE A 764 50.92 -102.48 -26.78
C ILE A 764 49.74 -101.49 -26.67
N PRO A 765 49.21 -100.97 -27.78
CA PRO A 765 47.93 -100.27 -27.78
C PRO A 765 46.81 -101.23 -27.36
N ILE A 766 45.98 -100.82 -26.40
CA ILE A 766 44.78 -101.57 -26.00
C ILE A 766 43.52 -100.82 -26.42
N LYS A 767 42.44 -101.55 -26.67
CA LYS A 767 41.13 -100.96 -26.94
C LYS A 767 40.27 -100.95 -25.69
N ALA A 768 39.53 -99.87 -25.49
CA ALA A 768 38.54 -99.72 -24.45
C ALA A 768 37.23 -99.17 -25.02
N LEU A 769 36.12 -99.60 -24.46
CA LEU A 769 34.83 -98.95 -24.55
C LEU A 769 34.84 -97.78 -23.56
N ILE A 770 34.98 -96.56 -24.07
CA ILE A 770 34.84 -95.33 -23.28
C ILE A 770 33.48 -94.74 -23.63
N ASN A 771 32.56 -94.64 -22.67
CA ASN A 771 31.15 -94.31 -22.93
C ASN A 771 30.56 -95.19 -24.06
N SER A 772 30.77 -96.50 -24.00
CA SER A 772 30.28 -97.48 -24.99
C SER A 772 30.87 -97.34 -26.40
N THR A 773 31.85 -96.45 -26.62
CA THR A 773 32.53 -96.29 -27.92
C THR A 773 33.87 -97.01 -27.89
N LEU A 774 34.09 -97.92 -28.85
CA LEU A 774 35.34 -98.67 -28.95
C LEU A 774 36.46 -97.77 -29.50
N VAL A 775 37.41 -97.41 -28.65
CA VAL A 775 38.56 -96.57 -28.99
C VAL A 775 39.87 -97.23 -28.56
N THR A 776 40.98 -96.80 -29.14
CA THR A 776 42.31 -97.10 -28.57
C THR A 776 42.47 -96.26 -27.31
N PHE A 777 42.70 -96.91 -26.17
CA PHE A 777 42.82 -96.23 -24.89
C PHE A 777 44.15 -95.48 -24.80
N SER A 778 44.08 -94.23 -24.34
CA SER A 778 45.24 -93.38 -24.06
C SER A 778 45.19 -92.84 -22.63
N PRO A 779 46.33 -92.74 -21.93
CA PRO A 779 46.38 -92.07 -20.64
C PRO A 779 46.01 -90.58 -20.80
N GLY A 780 45.28 -90.03 -19.84
CA GLY A 780 44.76 -88.66 -19.95
C GLY A 780 43.72 -88.30 -18.91
N TRP A 781 43.17 -87.10 -19.06
CA TRP A 781 42.12 -86.58 -18.19
C TRP A 781 40.75 -87.01 -18.66
N TYR A 782 40.01 -87.70 -17.80
CA TYR A 782 38.66 -88.16 -18.10
C TYR A 782 37.66 -87.51 -17.15
N ASN A 783 36.47 -87.19 -17.67
CA ASN A 783 35.38 -86.63 -16.87
C ASN A 783 34.95 -87.64 -15.81
N THR A 784 34.69 -87.15 -14.59
CA THR A 784 34.02 -87.95 -13.56
C THR A 784 32.74 -88.56 -14.10
N GLY A 785 32.47 -89.83 -13.77
CA GLY A 785 31.36 -90.62 -14.27
C GLY A 785 31.60 -91.35 -15.60
N THR A 786 32.73 -91.15 -16.28
CA THR A 786 33.03 -91.87 -17.54
C THR A 786 33.27 -93.36 -17.28
N PRO A 787 32.46 -94.28 -17.81
CA PRO A 787 32.73 -95.72 -17.74
C PRO A 787 33.78 -96.09 -18.81
N ILE A 788 34.79 -96.82 -18.37
CA ILE A 788 35.87 -97.36 -19.20
C ILE A 788 35.89 -98.87 -18.99
N SER A 789 35.75 -99.64 -20.08
CA SER A 789 35.86 -101.10 -20.07
C SER A 789 36.79 -101.56 -21.17
N PHE A 790 37.82 -102.34 -20.84
CA PHE A 790 38.77 -102.85 -21.82
C PHE A 790 38.21 -104.04 -22.61
N VAL A 791 38.80 -104.31 -23.78
CA VAL A 791 38.48 -105.48 -24.60
C VAL A 791 39.71 -106.36 -24.73
N ASN A 792 39.58 -107.65 -24.40
CA ASN A 792 40.68 -108.61 -24.48
C ASN A 792 40.78 -109.21 -25.90
N MET A 793 41.87 -108.95 -26.61
CA MET A 793 42.15 -109.49 -27.94
C MET A 793 43.67 -109.68 -28.13
N SER A 794 44.05 -110.54 -29.07
CA SER A 794 45.43 -110.60 -29.54
C SER A 794 45.74 -109.38 -30.41
N TYR A 795 46.89 -108.74 -30.16
CA TYR A 795 47.40 -107.63 -30.98
C TYR A 795 48.40 -108.17 -32.01
N TYR A 796 48.02 -108.11 -33.29
CA TYR A 796 48.90 -108.51 -34.39
C TYR A 796 49.84 -107.36 -34.74
N VAL A 797 51.14 -107.59 -34.57
CA VAL A 797 52.20 -106.68 -35.03
C VAL A 797 52.37 -106.81 -36.54
N SER A 798 52.21 -108.03 -37.06
CA SER A 798 52.20 -108.36 -38.48
C SER A 798 51.43 -109.68 -38.69
N ASN A 799 51.24 -110.11 -39.94
CA ASN A 799 50.55 -111.37 -40.24
C ASN A 799 51.21 -112.60 -39.56
N ASN A 800 52.48 -112.50 -39.18
CA ASN A 800 53.26 -113.62 -38.66
C ASN A 800 53.74 -113.37 -37.21
N THR A 801 53.32 -112.28 -36.55
CA THR A 801 53.72 -111.93 -35.18
C THR A 801 52.57 -111.31 -34.40
N ARG A 802 52.31 -111.79 -33.18
CA ARG A 802 51.29 -111.21 -32.30
C ARG A 802 51.72 -111.15 -30.84
N TYR A 803 51.10 -110.27 -30.07
CA TYR A 803 51.07 -110.30 -28.62
C TYR A 803 49.69 -110.76 -28.14
N VAL A 804 49.64 -111.79 -27.30
CA VAL A 804 48.41 -112.24 -26.63
C VAL A 804 48.31 -111.54 -25.29
N ILE A 805 47.18 -110.87 -25.01
CA ILE A 805 46.92 -110.21 -23.74
C ILE A 805 46.56 -111.27 -22.69
N LEU A 806 47.29 -111.28 -21.59
CA LEU A 806 47.07 -112.20 -20.46
C LEU A 806 46.11 -111.60 -19.43
N SER A 807 46.25 -110.30 -19.13
CA SER A 807 45.40 -109.59 -18.16
C SER A 807 45.41 -108.07 -18.35
N ILE A 808 44.29 -107.41 -18.03
CA ILE A 808 44.17 -105.95 -17.90
C ILE A 808 43.54 -105.65 -16.53
N VAL A 809 44.19 -104.81 -15.71
CA VAL A 809 43.75 -104.50 -14.34
C VAL A 809 43.77 -102.98 -14.08
N PRO A 810 42.66 -102.37 -13.63
CA PRO A 810 41.30 -102.92 -13.65
C PRO A 810 40.79 -103.11 -15.08
N PHE A 811 39.99 -104.16 -15.31
CA PHE A 811 39.41 -104.45 -16.63
C PHE A 811 38.25 -103.52 -16.99
N ASN A 812 37.49 -103.05 -16.00
CA ASN A 812 36.49 -102.01 -16.14
C ASN A 812 36.43 -101.15 -14.88
N PHE A 813 36.06 -99.88 -15.04
CA PHE A 813 35.81 -98.95 -13.94
C PHE A 813 35.04 -97.73 -14.43
N THR A 814 34.44 -97.01 -13.49
CA THR A 814 33.92 -95.66 -13.73
C THR A 814 34.91 -94.65 -13.17
N VAL A 815 35.27 -93.64 -13.96
CA VAL A 815 36.19 -92.58 -13.56
C VAL A 815 35.57 -91.79 -12.40
N ASN A 816 36.05 -92.00 -11.19
CA ASN A 816 35.66 -91.23 -10.01
C ASN A 816 36.86 -90.85 -9.13
N ARG A 817 38.06 -91.29 -9.53
CA ARG A 817 39.37 -91.00 -8.96
C ARG A 817 40.43 -91.31 -10.01
N SER A 818 41.67 -90.90 -9.75
CA SER A 818 42.81 -91.33 -10.57
C SER A 818 43.06 -92.83 -10.44
N ILE A 819 43.28 -93.49 -11.58
CA ILE A 819 43.48 -94.94 -11.69
C ILE A 819 44.58 -95.21 -12.70
N THR A 820 45.51 -96.12 -12.37
CA THR A 820 46.50 -96.65 -13.32
C THR A 820 46.03 -98.01 -13.83
N VAL A 821 45.95 -98.15 -15.15
CA VAL A 821 45.60 -99.40 -15.83
C VAL A 821 46.87 -100.13 -16.24
N LYS A 822 47.00 -101.41 -15.85
CA LYS A 822 48.15 -102.24 -16.17
C LYS A 822 47.77 -103.40 -17.10
N VAL A 823 48.55 -103.61 -18.15
CA VAL A 823 48.38 -104.67 -19.16
C VAL A 823 49.60 -105.60 -19.13
N THR A 824 49.41 -106.90 -19.36
CA THR A 824 50.53 -107.86 -19.48
C THR A 824 50.28 -108.85 -20.61
N THR A 825 51.34 -109.20 -21.34
CA THR A 825 51.30 -109.85 -22.66
C THR A 825 52.38 -110.92 -22.83
N ILE A 826 52.17 -111.84 -23.78
CA ILE A 826 53.18 -112.80 -24.29
C ILE A 826 53.28 -112.69 -25.82
N LYS A 827 54.47 -112.87 -26.40
CA LYS A 827 54.73 -112.74 -27.85
C LYS A 827 54.77 -114.11 -28.55
N GLU A 828 54.11 -114.23 -29.70
CA GLU A 828 54.12 -115.41 -30.57
C GLU A 828 54.53 -115.08 -32.02
N TYR A 829 55.02 -116.10 -32.72
CA TYR A 829 55.31 -116.10 -34.15
C TYR A 829 54.56 -117.23 -34.87
N LEU A 830 54.43 -117.12 -36.19
CA LEU A 830 53.88 -118.16 -37.06
C LEU A 830 55.02 -118.98 -37.71
N VAL A 831 54.91 -120.31 -37.64
CA VAL A 831 55.77 -121.25 -38.35
C VAL A 831 54.97 -121.94 -39.46
N THR A 832 55.51 -121.99 -40.68
CA THR A 832 54.87 -122.66 -41.81
C THR A 832 55.77 -123.74 -42.43
N VAL A 833 55.15 -124.76 -43.02
CA VAL A 833 55.81 -125.87 -43.71
C VAL A 833 55.16 -126.03 -45.09
N ASN A 834 55.98 -126.21 -46.13
CA ASN A 834 55.53 -126.29 -47.53
C ASN A 834 54.60 -127.47 -47.84
N THR A 835 54.57 -128.50 -47.00
CA THR A 835 53.67 -129.65 -47.08
C THR A 835 53.28 -130.06 -45.65
N PRO A 836 52.08 -130.60 -45.41
CA PRO A 836 51.74 -131.13 -44.10
C PRO A 836 52.75 -132.19 -43.62
N VAL A 837 53.32 -131.96 -42.44
CA VAL A 837 54.21 -132.88 -41.75
C VAL A 837 53.81 -132.98 -40.28
N LEU A 838 54.21 -134.07 -39.63
CA LEU A 838 54.05 -134.24 -38.18
C LEU A 838 55.06 -133.35 -37.44
N ILE A 839 54.57 -132.25 -36.86
CA ILE A 839 55.34 -131.32 -36.02
C ILE A 839 55.02 -131.54 -34.55
N THR A 840 56.01 -131.63 -33.68
CA THR A 840 55.81 -131.70 -32.22
C THR A 840 56.28 -130.42 -31.53
N ILE A 841 55.42 -129.83 -30.70
CA ILE A 841 55.75 -128.71 -29.81
C ILE A 841 55.20 -128.97 -28.41
N LEU A 842 55.99 -128.75 -27.37
CA LEU A 842 55.57 -128.92 -25.96
C LEU A 842 54.80 -130.25 -25.73
N ASN A 843 55.36 -131.36 -26.22
CA ASN A 843 54.78 -132.72 -26.17
C ASN A 843 53.45 -132.95 -26.92
N ARG A 844 53.02 -132.02 -27.77
CA ARG A 844 51.88 -132.20 -28.67
C ARG A 844 52.35 -132.34 -30.11
N THR A 845 52.08 -133.49 -30.72
CA THR A 845 52.33 -133.73 -32.15
C THR A 845 51.08 -133.43 -32.98
N VAL A 846 51.25 -132.68 -34.06
CA VAL A 846 50.17 -132.26 -34.96
C VAL A 846 50.63 -132.40 -36.39
N ASN A 847 49.79 -132.99 -37.25
CA ASN A 847 50.03 -133.00 -38.70
C ASN A 847 49.48 -131.69 -39.28
N THR A 848 50.35 -130.75 -39.63
CA THR A 848 49.94 -129.42 -40.11
C THR A 848 50.97 -128.83 -41.06
N SER A 849 50.53 -127.88 -41.88
CA SER A 849 51.38 -127.00 -42.69
C SER A 849 51.63 -125.64 -42.02
N GLU A 850 50.96 -125.32 -40.91
CA GLU A 850 51.22 -124.10 -40.14
C GLU A 850 50.90 -124.24 -38.64
N ILE A 851 51.64 -123.53 -37.79
CA ILE A 851 51.47 -123.53 -36.33
C ILE A 851 51.97 -122.22 -35.71
N TRP A 852 51.17 -121.64 -34.81
CA TRP A 852 51.61 -120.49 -33.98
C TRP A 852 52.40 -120.99 -32.77
N VAL A 853 53.50 -120.30 -32.43
CA VAL A 853 54.48 -120.73 -31.43
C VAL A 853 54.95 -119.54 -30.58
N PRO A 854 54.95 -119.64 -29.23
CA PRO A 854 55.55 -118.63 -28.37
C PRO A 854 57.02 -118.40 -28.68
N ALA A 855 57.44 -117.13 -28.71
CA ALA A 855 58.82 -116.78 -29.01
C ALA A 855 59.81 -117.49 -28.07
N GLY A 856 60.80 -118.18 -28.65
CA GLY A 856 61.84 -118.94 -27.94
C GLY A 856 61.54 -120.42 -27.68
N GLN A 857 60.41 -120.95 -28.17
CA GLN A 857 60.07 -122.38 -28.05
C GLN A 857 60.64 -123.22 -29.20
N ILE A 858 60.90 -124.52 -28.94
CA ILE A 858 61.47 -125.46 -29.92
C ILE A 858 60.39 -126.39 -30.48
N ILE A 859 60.43 -126.64 -31.78
CA ILE A 859 59.59 -127.61 -32.50
C ILE A 859 60.42 -128.74 -33.11
N SER A 860 59.84 -129.94 -33.28
CA SER A 860 60.49 -131.10 -33.94
C SER A 860 59.66 -131.70 -35.09
N ILE A 861 60.30 -132.43 -36.01
CA ILE A 861 59.69 -133.03 -37.22
C ILE A 861 60.15 -134.50 -37.40
N SER A 862 59.28 -135.37 -37.94
CA SER A 862 59.57 -136.80 -38.16
C SER A 862 60.15 -137.11 -39.54
N LYS A 863 61.11 -138.06 -39.65
CA LYS A 863 61.83 -138.34 -40.92
C LYS A 863 61.15 -139.33 -41.89
N TYR A 864 60.45 -140.35 -41.41
CA TYR A 864 59.95 -141.45 -42.25
C TYR A 864 58.48 -141.78 -41.96
N VAL A 865 57.77 -142.28 -42.98
CA VAL A 865 56.43 -142.90 -42.88
C VAL A 865 56.38 -144.10 -43.83
N ASN A 866 56.06 -145.30 -43.33
CA ASN A 866 55.84 -146.45 -44.20
C ASN A 866 54.43 -146.43 -44.80
N ILE A 867 54.29 -146.90 -46.04
CA ILE A 867 52.99 -147.17 -46.69
C ILE A 867 52.64 -148.67 -46.56
N SER A 868 53.66 -149.53 -46.60
CA SER A 868 53.57 -150.95 -46.25
C SER A 868 54.93 -151.45 -45.73
N ASN A 869 55.08 -152.76 -45.52
CA ASN A 869 56.38 -153.37 -45.24
C ASN A 869 57.40 -153.23 -46.40
N ASN A 870 56.94 -152.93 -47.62
CA ASN A 870 57.74 -152.97 -48.85
C ASN A 870 57.77 -151.63 -49.62
N VAL A 871 57.05 -150.60 -49.13
CA VAL A 871 56.98 -149.26 -49.73
C VAL A 871 56.96 -148.20 -48.63
N ARG A 872 57.80 -147.17 -48.72
CA ARG A 872 57.88 -146.09 -47.71
C ARG A 872 58.14 -144.69 -48.30
N ILE A 873 57.98 -143.69 -47.43
CA ILE A 873 58.20 -142.27 -47.69
C ILE A 873 59.29 -141.73 -46.76
N PHE A 874 60.28 -141.05 -47.33
CA PHE A 874 61.28 -140.26 -46.62
C PHE A 874 60.93 -138.77 -46.75
N TYR A 875 60.57 -138.11 -45.63
CA TYR A 875 60.47 -136.65 -45.52
C TYR A 875 61.88 -136.06 -45.45
N ASN A 876 62.43 -135.61 -46.58
CA ASN A 876 63.80 -135.08 -46.66
C ASN A 876 63.83 -133.57 -46.40
N THR A 877 64.64 -133.12 -45.42
CA THR A 877 64.78 -131.72 -45.00
C THR A 877 66.15 -131.46 -44.34
N THR A 878 66.49 -130.19 -44.09
CA THR A 878 67.79 -129.75 -43.55
C THR A 878 67.87 -129.72 -42.02
N SER A 879 66.75 -129.68 -41.30
CA SER A 879 66.72 -129.89 -39.84
C SER A 879 65.39 -130.51 -39.40
N TYR A 880 65.46 -131.31 -38.34
CA TYR A 880 64.31 -131.92 -37.68
C TYR A 880 64.01 -131.30 -36.30
N LEU A 881 64.81 -130.33 -35.83
CA LEU A 881 64.63 -129.57 -34.57
C LEU A 881 64.88 -128.08 -34.82
N ILE A 882 63.94 -127.21 -34.45
CA ILE A 882 63.95 -125.78 -34.81
C ILE A 882 63.52 -124.93 -33.61
N ASN A 883 64.36 -123.95 -33.23
CA ASN A 883 64.02 -122.95 -32.22
C ASN A 883 63.34 -121.73 -32.86
N VAL A 884 62.13 -121.39 -32.41
CA VAL A 884 61.29 -120.35 -33.00
C VAL A 884 61.53 -119.01 -32.31
N THR A 885 62.58 -118.32 -32.71
CA THR A 885 62.88 -116.94 -32.27
C THR A 885 62.32 -115.88 -33.22
N GLN A 886 61.82 -116.31 -34.39
CA GLN A 886 61.23 -115.47 -35.44
C GLN A 886 60.25 -116.31 -36.30
N PRO A 887 59.41 -115.67 -37.15
CA PRO A 887 58.61 -116.40 -38.13
C PRO A 887 59.49 -117.28 -39.01
N THR A 888 59.12 -118.55 -39.16
CA THR A 888 60.00 -119.55 -39.77
C THR A 888 59.26 -120.36 -40.82
N ASN A 889 59.86 -120.55 -42.00
CA ASN A 889 59.32 -121.35 -43.10
C ASN A 889 60.22 -122.58 -43.33
N ILE A 890 59.63 -123.76 -43.38
CA ILE A 890 60.35 -125.04 -43.45
C ILE A 890 60.01 -125.74 -44.77
N ASN A 891 61.04 -126.23 -45.47
CA ASN A 891 60.88 -126.94 -46.75
C ASN A 891 61.23 -128.41 -46.61
N VAL A 892 60.35 -129.29 -47.09
CA VAL A 892 60.46 -130.74 -47.02
C VAL A 892 60.12 -131.34 -48.39
N LYS A 893 60.89 -132.35 -48.83
CA LYS A 893 60.61 -133.13 -50.04
C LYS A 893 60.33 -134.59 -49.69
N PRO A 894 59.12 -135.12 -49.92
CA PRO A 894 58.83 -136.53 -49.72
C PRO A 894 59.36 -137.39 -50.88
N VAL A 895 60.14 -138.42 -50.57
CA VAL A 895 60.76 -139.35 -51.54
C VAL A 895 60.18 -140.76 -51.35
N LYS A 896 59.80 -141.42 -52.45
CA LYS A 896 59.23 -142.77 -52.48
C LYS A 896 60.31 -143.84 -52.65
N GLU A 897 60.32 -144.84 -51.76
CA GLU A 897 61.28 -145.95 -51.74
C GLU A 897 60.55 -147.31 -51.83
N TYR A 898 61.12 -148.25 -52.60
CA TYR A 898 60.65 -149.62 -52.87
C TYR A 898 61.71 -150.66 -52.46
N LEU A 899 61.33 -151.94 -52.46
CA LEU A 899 62.24 -153.08 -52.27
C LEU A 899 62.29 -153.97 -53.53
N VAL A 900 63.48 -154.35 -53.99
CA VAL A 900 63.70 -155.09 -55.26
C VAL A 900 64.64 -156.29 -55.05
N THR A 901 64.42 -157.37 -55.80
CA THR A 901 65.17 -158.63 -55.72
C THR A 901 65.60 -159.16 -57.10
N ILE A 902 66.81 -159.72 -57.22
CA ILE A 902 67.34 -160.40 -58.42
C ILE A 902 68.14 -161.64 -57.99
N ASN A 903 67.69 -162.84 -58.39
CA ASN A 903 68.22 -164.13 -57.93
C ASN A 903 68.39 -164.21 -56.38
N GLY A 904 67.47 -163.60 -55.62
CA GLY A 904 67.50 -163.52 -54.15
C GLY A 904 68.30 -162.34 -53.57
N SER A 905 69.32 -161.83 -54.27
CA SER A 905 70.02 -160.60 -53.87
C SER A 905 69.05 -159.40 -53.91
N SER A 906 69.01 -158.57 -52.88
CA SER A 906 67.89 -157.62 -52.67
C SER A 906 68.33 -156.27 -52.08
N GLU A 907 67.66 -155.18 -52.49
CA GLU A 907 68.01 -153.80 -52.15
C GLU A 907 66.77 -152.87 -52.03
N TRP A 908 66.86 -151.79 -51.24
CA TRP A 908 65.87 -150.70 -51.22
C TRP A 908 66.24 -149.62 -52.26
N LEU A 909 65.35 -149.35 -53.22
CA LEU A 909 65.60 -148.45 -54.36
C LEU A 909 64.53 -147.35 -54.51
N PRO A 910 64.88 -146.16 -55.05
CA PRO A 910 63.90 -145.17 -55.48
C PRO A 910 63.04 -145.68 -56.66
N SER A 911 61.78 -145.23 -56.71
CA SER A 911 60.87 -145.55 -57.81
C SER A 911 61.36 -144.96 -59.14
N GLY A 912 61.99 -145.78 -59.99
CA GLY A 912 62.49 -145.39 -61.31
C GLY A 912 63.84 -145.97 -61.74
N SER A 913 64.56 -146.69 -60.87
CA SER A 913 65.85 -147.32 -61.22
C SER A 913 65.76 -148.34 -62.37
N VAL A 914 66.86 -148.60 -63.09
CA VAL A 914 66.92 -149.54 -64.24
C VAL A 914 68.04 -150.57 -64.02
N ILE A 915 67.79 -151.84 -64.37
CA ILE A 915 68.69 -152.98 -64.13
C ILE A 915 68.71 -153.97 -65.31
N THR A 916 69.72 -154.85 -65.38
CA THR A 916 70.09 -155.65 -66.56
C THR A 916 70.14 -157.16 -66.26
N LEU A 917 69.78 -158.00 -67.25
CA LEU A 917 69.56 -159.44 -67.11
C LEU A 917 70.37 -160.24 -68.14
N THR A 918 71.67 -160.48 -67.87
CA THR A 918 72.64 -161.07 -68.80
C THR A 918 73.30 -162.37 -68.29
N HIS A 919 73.50 -163.33 -69.20
CA HIS A 919 74.11 -164.65 -68.95
C HIS A 919 74.72 -165.25 -70.24
N SER A 920 75.48 -166.35 -70.15
CA SER A 920 76.10 -167.04 -71.30
C SER A 920 75.29 -168.25 -71.80
N ILE A 921 75.19 -168.41 -73.13
CA ILE A 921 74.35 -169.42 -73.81
C ILE A 921 75.09 -169.93 -75.06
N PRO A 922 75.48 -171.23 -75.14
CA PRO A 922 76.07 -171.82 -76.35
C PRO A 922 75.03 -172.06 -77.47
N ILE A 923 75.50 -172.32 -78.70
CA ILE A 923 74.70 -172.44 -79.93
C ILE A 923 73.68 -173.60 -80.00
N TYR A 924 73.51 -174.35 -78.92
CA TYR A 924 72.53 -175.44 -78.75
C TYR A 924 71.57 -175.22 -77.57
N GLU A 925 71.78 -174.20 -76.74
CA GLU A 925 70.86 -173.76 -75.70
C GLU A 925 69.93 -172.64 -76.21
N GLN A 926 68.81 -172.43 -75.52
CA GLN A 926 67.96 -171.24 -75.64
C GLN A 926 67.25 -171.00 -74.30
N GLY A 927 67.20 -169.76 -73.80
CA GLY A 927 66.85 -169.50 -72.39
C GLY A 927 66.17 -168.16 -72.10
N LYS A 928 65.52 -168.11 -70.93
CA LYS A 928 64.71 -166.99 -70.44
C LYS A 928 64.99 -166.76 -68.96
N TRP A 929 64.98 -165.49 -68.55
CA TRP A 929 64.62 -165.10 -67.19
C TRP A 929 63.11 -165.32 -67.00
N ILE A 930 62.73 -165.83 -65.83
CA ILE A 930 61.35 -166.10 -65.42
C ILE A 930 61.14 -165.48 -64.04
N GLY A 931 59.99 -164.84 -63.81
CA GLY A 931 59.74 -163.99 -62.65
C GLY A 931 58.55 -163.04 -62.84
N THR A 932 58.81 -161.74 -62.82
CA THR A 932 57.82 -160.66 -62.91
C THR A 932 57.50 -160.31 -64.38
N TYR A 933 58.53 -160.17 -65.20
CA TYR A 933 58.45 -159.73 -66.60
C TYR A 933 58.92 -160.82 -67.60
N ASN A 934 59.60 -161.86 -67.12
CA ASN A 934 59.76 -163.14 -67.82
C ASN A 934 60.43 -163.02 -69.20
N VAL A 935 61.62 -162.45 -69.27
CA VAL A 935 62.26 -161.96 -70.50
C VAL A 935 63.41 -162.83 -71.02
N THR A 936 63.79 -162.68 -72.29
CA THR A 936 64.97 -163.36 -72.84
C THR A 936 66.28 -162.82 -72.26
N ASN A 937 67.35 -163.60 -72.37
CA ASN A 937 68.71 -163.15 -72.03
C ASN A 937 69.09 -161.86 -72.78
N GLY A 938 69.77 -160.93 -72.10
CA GLY A 938 70.26 -159.66 -72.66
C GLY A 938 69.34 -158.45 -72.45
N MET A 939 68.19 -158.63 -71.80
CA MET A 939 67.19 -157.56 -71.58
C MET A 939 67.47 -156.69 -70.35
N THR A 940 66.78 -155.55 -70.27
CA THR A 940 66.74 -154.64 -69.11
C THR A 940 65.31 -154.46 -68.60
N ILE A 941 65.15 -154.13 -67.31
CA ILE A 941 63.86 -153.89 -66.64
C ILE A 941 63.95 -152.69 -65.67
N THR A 942 62.80 -152.11 -65.30
CA THR A 942 62.71 -150.82 -64.60
C THR A 942 61.83 -150.89 -63.34
N VAL A 943 62.30 -150.30 -62.25
CA VAL A 943 61.71 -150.30 -60.89
C VAL A 943 60.49 -149.37 -60.81
N ASN A 944 59.41 -149.82 -61.44
CA ASN A 944 58.07 -149.24 -61.31
C ASN A 944 57.36 -149.72 -60.03
N GLU A 945 57.81 -150.84 -59.47
CA GLU A 945 57.18 -151.65 -58.42
C GLU A 945 58.21 -152.60 -57.77
N PRO A 946 57.85 -153.35 -56.70
CA PRO A 946 58.69 -154.44 -56.19
C PRO A 946 58.88 -155.54 -57.25
N ILE A 947 60.09 -156.07 -57.43
CA ILE A 947 60.47 -156.90 -58.61
C ILE A 947 61.23 -158.18 -58.21
N THR A 948 61.09 -159.24 -59.02
CA THR A 948 61.92 -160.47 -58.98
C THR A 948 62.09 -161.12 -60.36
N GLU A 949 63.30 -161.55 -60.71
CA GLU A 949 63.63 -162.42 -61.86
C GLU A 949 64.69 -163.48 -61.48
N THR A 950 64.68 -164.64 -62.14
CA THR A 950 65.68 -165.72 -62.02
C THR A 950 65.78 -166.54 -63.32
N LEU A 951 66.93 -167.15 -63.64
CA LEU A 951 67.20 -167.76 -64.95
C LEU A 951 66.67 -169.20 -65.13
N VAL A 952 66.15 -169.51 -66.31
CA VAL A 952 65.74 -170.85 -66.78
C VAL A 952 66.24 -171.09 -68.22
N LYS A 953 66.54 -172.35 -68.58
CA LYS A 953 67.10 -172.73 -69.89
C LYS A 953 66.41 -173.95 -70.53
N THR A 954 66.52 -174.04 -71.85
CA THR A 954 66.02 -175.11 -72.74
C THR A 954 67.01 -175.34 -73.92
N VAL A 955 66.68 -176.23 -74.86
CA VAL A 955 67.63 -176.78 -75.87
C VAL A 955 67.10 -176.62 -77.30
N ASN A 956 67.99 -176.61 -78.30
CA ASN A 956 67.72 -176.59 -79.74
C ASN A 956 68.35 -177.82 -80.44
N GLY A 957 67.81 -178.25 -81.60
CA GLY A 957 68.25 -179.47 -82.29
C GLY A 957 67.77 -179.65 -83.75
N THR A 958 67.34 -178.60 -84.45
CA THR A 958 66.67 -178.69 -85.77
C THR A 958 67.51 -179.26 -86.93
N PHE A 959 68.84 -179.37 -86.78
CA PHE A 959 69.78 -179.70 -87.85
C PHE A 959 69.61 -181.07 -88.53
N ILE A 960 69.13 -182.09 -87.80
CA ILE A 960 69.29 -183.51 -88.13
C ILE A 960 68.69 -183.90 -89.50
N GLY A 961 67.58 -183.27 -89.90
CA GLY A 961 66.82 -183.66 -91.11
C GLY A 961 67.60 -183.56 -92.43
N GLY A 962 68.65 -182.73 -92.49
CA GLY A 962 69.48 -182.57 -93.69
C GLY A 962 70.34 -183.80 -94.05
N ILE A 963 70.57 -184.72 -93.11
CA ILE A 963 71.52 -185.83 -93.28
C ILE A 963 70.96 -186.93 -94.18
N VAL A 964 69.74 -187.40 -93.91
CA VAL A 964 69.18 -188.65 -94.50
C VAL A 964 69.00 -188.56 -96.02
N ILE A 965 68.61 -187.38 -96.53
CA ILE A 965 68.38 -187.14 -97.96
C ILE A 965 69.65 -187.38 -98.80
N VAL A 966 70.84 -187.17 -98.22
CA VAL A 966 72.12 -187.38 -98.91
C VAL A 966 72.45 -188.87 -99.04
N ILE A 967 72.00 -189.72 -98.10
CA ILE A 967 72.28 -191.17 -98.10
C ILE A 967 71.41 -191.91 -99.14
N ALA A 968 70.15 -191.49 -99.33
CA ALA A 968 69.23 -192.14 -100.27
C ALA A 968 69.66 -191.99 -101.76
N ILE A 969 70.30 -190.87 -102.11
CA ILE A 969 70.75 -190.59 -103.49
C ILE A 969 71.97 -191.44 -103.87
N VAL A 970 72.82 -191.77 -102.89
CA VAL A 970 74.02 -192.61 -103.12
C VAL A 970 73.63 -194.09 -103.34
N ILE A 971 72.54 -194.58 -102.74
CA ILE A 971 72.08 -195.96 -102.91
C ILE A 971 71.41 -196.20 -104.27
N LEU A 972 70.63 -195.24 -104.79
CA LEU A 972 70.01 -195.36 -106.13
C LEU A 972 71.05 -195.27 -107.26
N GLY A 973 72.17 -194.57 -107.01
CA GLY A 973 73.33 -194.52 -107.89
C GLY A 973 74.15 -195.82 -107.94
N ILE A 974 74.01 -196.73 -106.97
CA ILE A 974 74.71 -198.03 -106.95
C ILE A 974 73.82 -199.16 -107.53
N LEU A 975 72.50 -198.97 -107.58
CA LEU A 975 71.54 -200.01 -108.00
C LEU A 975 71.28 -200.08 -109.52
N LEU A 976 71.76 -199.11 -110.30
CA LEU A 976 71.31 -198.87 -111.68
C LEU A 976 72.45 -199.11 -112.71
N LEU A 977 73.58 -199.75 -112.32
CA LEU A 977 74.82 -199.02 -112.59
C LEU A 977 74.74 -197.87 -111.61
N THR A 978 74.93 -196.63 -112.17
CA THR A 978 74.70 -195.12 -111.96
C THR A 978 75.35 -194.09 -110.95
N ILE A 979 74.59 -193.01 -110.61
CA ILE A 979 74.82 -191.52 -110.49
C ILE A 979 74.50 -190.80 -109.14
N ARG A 980 74.36 -189.45 -109.14
CA ARG A 980 73.92 -188.59 -108.00
C ARG A 980 73.39 -187.18 -108.41
N ARG A 981 73.26 -186.22 -107.45
CA ARG A 981 72.53 -184.92 -107.53
C ARG A 981 73.37 -183.69 -107.08
N SER A 982 72.89 -182.47 -107.40
CA SER A 982 73.30 -181.11 -106.89
C SER A 982 73.13 -180.85 -105.38
N ARG A 983 73.38 -179.62 -104.86
CA ARG A 983 72.39 -178.51 -104.77
C ARG A 983 72.60 -177.62 -103.52
N PRO A 984 71.67 -177.55 -102.54
CA PRO A 984 71.40 -176.28 -101.84
C PRO A 984 72.50 -175.74 -100.90
N LYS A 985 72.52 -174.41 -100.82
CA LYS A 985 73.22 -173.52 -99.87
C LYS A 985 72.68 -172.13 -100.22
N PHE A 986 71.66 -171.69 -99.50
CA PHE A 986 70.46 -171.25 -100.23
C PHE A 986 69.63 -172.49 -100.56
#